data_AF-A0A7Y8DJ48-F1
#
_entry.id   AF-A0A7Y8DJ48-F1
#
_cell.length_a   1.000
_cell.length_b   1.000
_cell.length_c   1.000
_cell.angle_alpha   90.00
_cell.angle_beta   90.00
_cell.angle_gamma   90.00
#
_symmetry.space_group_name_H-M   'P 1'
#
loop_
_entity.id
_entity.type
_entity.pdbx_description
1 polymer ?
#
loop_
_entity_poly.entity_id
_entity_poly.type
_entity_poly.pdbx_seq_one_letter_code
_entity_poly.pdbx_strand_id
1 'polypeptide(L)'
;MQKNLTHWLTTGKLRAQPIPENASIEPFVGAYRTAVGDPQVQAWFKSKHLNLSTVRVYSDRVEGVVVRDGQEVQAQFSTTDGSGWWEVSAKVRATQKMLSPSDIGILLPDASTGSFNHVDTILDFYGVVIPNDPTASKVLGEQLKTSGWPVISDDKRIQWAQQLAQCSQRNTDREGRSGLAVQLKTLLNGKREGDDLKLSEQTAVVSPESTLAQKSQVPRQRFLEFLASPPFKAFIEKTGFGGANQGFRISEGTLQLRDSANQWISLKRFFDDEVSKVSAGGNAQERAAVDRLNADLNQLVDMSNHTGKALYSTFTYDVRQVLEFNCLGSPVTVAQTRDAVDWLNSQLPPPPTAGDYAGLSPYTWTAGALSPGNYPVLKAMSNGPGSVSERLARYAVVAQAKAGGAAEPDLTLHTFFDSPDALAKAEQMARALELAEVADGRPLSRAMRHQLLSTALKLSVDPDLPGKPGLVAGYDIYQPNNLGRTLDEVRSDIEKHLERKGVSASSAPLVAHLFLAQAAPEFLIRPDPTVSLQAPKELRLSPGQVTVGSTAWLDMRLGCAMAEKLAGAGSSRAMNYTQILNLTRLNATTLEQEELIKDLGAKPLLDWAIMAGIFPKTRDGRYSPGDYEAASKAFAAREEATRQAFATLSQWPGPAPVYVPNSFSSTKTGQIAEAILNSTFDGRREQLLEYANEPTKMEQRSSFPFDSGKVFTIDNLRTVLSLTPFVGSVVNIADGNIGEGLKGLLIDFTSFAATGGLVTAKAFYKGIKAVVPLGNRAFSMTALKGSGPFLRSLFNPLDGTLNVLKSGASALRFSKTMLSGNWVSVGEGLFMAATAFEKCRWGMGVYDQLAANAATQAANRYPGSRAGTSQNSPVYAVQKGSKWYAIDPATRQPAGAPLEDFKADSALE
;
A
#
# COMPACT_ATOMS: atom_id res chain seq x y z
N MET A 1 -27.35 16.26 31.53
CA MET A 1 -27.17 16.25 30.07
C MET A 1 -28.47 16.50 29.30
N GLN A 2 -29.44 15.57 29.26
CA GLN A 2 -30.68 15.71 28.46
C GLN A 2 -31.40 17.07 28.66
N LYS A 3 -31.65 17.49 29.90
CA LYS A 3 -32.26 18.80 30.21
C LYS A 3 -31.48 19.99 29.62
N ASN A 4 -30.15 19.92 29.59
CA ASN A 4 -29.29 21.00 29.05
C ASN A 4 -29.34 21.02 27.52
N LEU A 5 -29.27 19.86 26.87
CA LEU A 5 -29.34 19.75 25.40
C LEU A 5 -30.72 20.16 24.88
N THR A 6 -31.79 19.72 25.55
CA THR A 6 -33.15 20.14 25.23
C THR A 6 -33.35 21.63 25.45
N HIS A 7 -32.78 22.20 26.52
CA HIS A 7 -32.80 23.65 26.70
C HIS A 7 -32.11 24.37 25.54
N TRP A 8 -30.92 23.91 25.14
CA TRP A 8 -30.18 24.45 24.01
C TRP A 8 -30.99 24.39 22.71
N LEU A 9 -31.64 23.27 22.41
CA LEU A 9 -32.53 23.15 21.22
C LEU A 9 -33.68 24.17 21.24
N THR A 10 -34.18 24.53 22.42
CA THR A 10 -35.30 25.47 22.56
C THR A 10 -34.91 26.95 22.61
N THR A 11 -33.68 27.27 23.03
CA THR A 11 -33.26 28.67 23.31
C THR A 11 -31.97 29.11 22.63
N GLY A 12 -31.21 28.19 22.04
CA GLY A 12 -29.86 28.42 21.51
C GLY A 12 -28.78 28.69 22.58
N LYS A 13 -29.11 28.57 23.88
CA LYS A 13 -28.19 28.89 24.99
C LYS A 13 -27.83 27.67 25.83
N LEU A 14 -26.55 27.51 26.14
CA LEU A 14 -26.06 26.48 27.06
C LEU A 14 -26.17 26.96 28.51
N ARG A 15 -26.70 26.12 29.42
CA ARG A 15 -26.89 26.47 30.85
C ARG A 15 -25.73 26.07 31.77
N ALA A 16 -24.93 25.09 31.37
CA ALA A 16 -23.83 24.50 32.13
C ALA A 16 -22.94 23.71 31.15
N GLN A 17 -21.82 23.16 31.64
CA GLN A 17 -21.05 22.19 30.86
C GLN A 17 -21.98 21.07 30.35
N PRO A 18 -21.93 20.73 29.04
CA PRO A 18 -22.95 19.91 28.43
C PRO A 18 -22.79 18.42 28.78
N ILE A 19 -21.58 17.99 29.12
CA ILE A 19 -21.22 16.58 29.33
C ILE A 19 -20.85 16.35 30.80
N PRO A 20 -21.67 15.62 31.57
CA PRO A 20 -21.30 15.10 32.88
C PRO A 20 -20.20 14.04 32.80
N GLU A 21 -19.40 13.87 33.86
CA GLU A 21 -18.29 12.90 33.91
C GLU A 21 -18.73 11.44 33.66
N ASN A 22 -19.94 11.08 34.07
CA ASN A 22 -20.49 9.72 33.90
C ASN A 22 -21.30 9.54 32.60
N ALA A 23 -21.27 10.50 31.67
CA ALA A 23 -21.96 10.38 30.40
C ALA A 23 -21.27 9.36 29.49
N SER A 24 -22.04 8.55 28.76
CA SER A 24 -21.49 7.54 27.86
C SER A 24 -20.65 8.10 26.70
N ILE A 25 -20.82 9.38 26.36
CA ILE A 25 -20.03 10.09 25.35
C ILE A 25 -18.66 10.57 25.89
N GLU A 26 -18.51 10.72 27.21
CA GLU A 26 -17.33 11.34 27.82
C GLU A 26 -16.02 10.61 27.47
N PRO A 27 -15.93 9.26 27.48
CA PRO A 27 -14.71 8.57 27.05
C PRO A 27 -14.30 8.87 25.60
N PHE A 28 -15.26 9.11 24.71
CA PHE A 28 -15.01 9.47 23.30
C PHE A 28 -14.51 10.90 23.17
N VAL A 29 -15.09 11.82 23.95
CA VAL A 29 -14.66 13.21 24.02
C VAL A 29 -13.26 13.32 24.65
N GLY A 30 -12.97 12.57 25.70
CA GLY A 30 -11.63 12.45 26.28
C GLY A 30 -10.59 11.95 25.28
N ALA A 31 -10.92 10.92 24.49
CA ALA A 31 -10.05 10.43 23.43
C ALA A 31 -9.82 11.48 22.32
N TYR A 32 -10.87 12.20 21.92
CA TYR A 32 -10.76 13.30 20.95
C TYR A 32 -9.89 14.44 21.47
N ARG A 33 -10.12 14.89 22.72
CA ARG A 33 -9.31 15.93 23.41
C ARG A 33 -7.83 15.56 23.42
N THR A 34 -7.52 14.32 23.79
CA THR A 34 -6.14 13.81 23.79
C THR A 34 -5.54 13.81 22.39
N ALA A 35 -6.28 13.34 21.39
CA ALA A 35 -5.79 13.26 20.01
C ALA A 35 -5.51 14.64 19.39
N VAL A 36 -6.40 15.62 19.59
CA VAL A 36 -6.17 16.98 19.07
C VAL A 36 -5.09 17.71 19.86
N GLY A 37 -4.91 17.38 21.14
CA GLY A 37 -3.85 17.92 21.99
C GLY A 37 -2.45 17.35 21.71
N ASP A 38 -2.32 16.38 20.80
CA ASP A 38 -1.02 15.81 20.43
C ASP A 38 -0.07 16.93 19.93
N PRO A 39 1.18 17.01 20.43
CA PRO A 39 2.11 18.07 20.06
C PRO A 39 2.34 18.21 18.55
N GLN A 40 2.31 17.11 17.79
CA GLN A 40 2.49 17.17 16.34
C GLN A 40 1.28 17.80 15.64
N VAL A 41 0.08 17.51 16.13
CA VAL A 41 -1.17 18.11 15.62
C VAL A 41 -1.21 19.60 15.93
N GLN A 42 -0.86 20.00 17.16
CA GLN A 42 -0.81 21.41 17.56
C GLN A 42 0.25 22.20 16.77
N ALA A 43 1.44 21.61 16.58
CA ALA A 43 2.49 22.21 15.75
C ALA A 43 2.02 22.38 14.30
N TRP A 44 1.30 21.40 13.76
CA TRP A 44 0.75 21.49 12.41
C TRP A 44 -0.30 22.61 12.30
N PHE A 45 -1.26 22.73 13.22
CA PHE A 45 -2.24 23.84 13.18
C PHE A 45 -1.55 25.21 13.22
N LYS A 46 -0.53 25.36 14.07
CA LYS A 46 0.27 26.59 14.14
C LYS A 46 0.99 26.88 12.82
N SER A 47 1.56 25.85 12.18
CA SER A 47 2.25 25.99 10.89
C SER A 47 1.31 26.43 9.75
N LYS A 48 0.02 26.14 9.86
CA LYS A 48 -1.02 26.57 8.90
C LYS A 48 -1.67 27.91 9.25
N HIS A 49 -1.26 28.55 10.35
CA HIS A 49 -1.82 29.81 10.83
C HIS A 49 -3.34 29.75 11.06
N LEU A 50 -3.85 28.57 11.46
CA LEU A 50 -5.27 28.37 11.73
C LEU A 50 -5.68 29.02 13.06
N ASN A 51 -6.76 29.79 13.04
CA ASN A 51 -7.43 30.22 14.27
C ASN A 51 -8.15 29.03 14.90
N LEU A 52 -7.55 28.47 15.96
CA LEU A 52 -8.03 27.26 16.64
C LEU A 52 -9.49 27.33 17.08
N SER A 53 -10.02 28.51 17.41
CA SER A 53 -11.43 28.69 17.82
C SER A 53 -12.43 28.42 16.68
N THR A 54 -11.95 28.48 15.44
CA THR A 54 -12.77 28.27 14.23
C THR A 54 -12.54 26.89 13.60
N VAL A 55 -11.59 26.12 14.12
CA VAL A 55 -11.20 24.84 13.51
C VAL A 55 -12.31 23.81 13.68
N ARG A 56 -12.72 23.22 12.55
CA ARG A 56 -13.64 22.09 12.45
C ARG A 56 -12.93 20.90 11.81
N VAL A 57 -12.94 19.77 12.50
CA VAL A 57 -12.32 18.53 12.05
C VAL A 57 -13.37 17.56 11.53
N TYR A 58 -13.16 17.10 10.30
CA TYR A 58 -13.94 16.07 9.62
C TYR A 58 -13.12 14.78 9.50
N SER A 59 -13.73 13.72 8.99
CA SER A 59 -13.11 12.41 8.84
C SER A 59 -11.94 12.38 7.83
N ASP A 60 -11.95 13.29 6.86
CA ASP A 60 -11.00 13.38 5.75
C ASP A 60 -10.34 14.74 5.58
N ARG A 61 -10.73 15.74 6.38
CA ARG A 61 -10.24 17.12 6.23
C ARG A 61 -10.38 17.92 7.52
N VAL A 62 -9.78 19.09 7.51
CA VAL A 62 -9.92 20.11 8.55
C VAL A 62 -10.16 21.46 7.89
N GLU A 63 -11.03 22.26 8.49
CA GLU A 63 -11.38 23.59 8.02
C GLU A 63 -11.22 24.60 9.15
N GLY A 64 -10.93 25.85 8.80
CA GLY A 64 -10.87 26.94 9.78
C GLY A 64 -10.43 28.24 9.13
N VAL A 65 -10.50 29.32 9.89
CA VAL A 65 -10.11 30.66 9.43
C VAL A 65 -8.59 30.82 9.54
N VAL A 66 -7.98 31.36 8.48
CA VAL A 66 -6.58 31.82 8.46
C VAL A 66 -6.56 33.31 8.16
N VAL A 67 -5.60 34.03 8.72
CA VAL A 67 -5.38 35.45 8.38
C VAL A 67 -4.35 35.52 7.25
N ARG A 68 -4.76 36.01 6.07
CA ARG A 68 -3.88 36.26 4.92
C ARG A 68 -3.97 37.74 4.56
N ASP A 69 -2.83 38.42 4.55
CA ASP A 69 -2.74 39.86 4.24
C ASP A 69 -3.69 40.73 5.09
N GLY A 70 -3.90 40.34 6.35
CA GLY A 70 -4.81 41.03 7.28
C GLY A 70 -6.30 40.71 7.09
N GLN A 71 -6.67 39.84 6.14
CA GLN A 71 -8.05 39.38 5.94
C GLN A 71 -8.26 37.96 6.47
N GLU A 72 -9.41 37.74 7.10
CA GLU A 72 -9.86 36.41 7.50
C GLU A 72 -10.41 35.64 6.29
N VAL A 73 -9.76 34.52 5.96
CA VAL A 73 -10.13 33.65 4.84
C VAL A 73 -10.40 32.26 5.36
N GLN A 74 -11.49 31.64 4.91
CA GLN A 74 -11.75 30.23 5.19
C GLN A 74 -10.72 29.37 4.45
N ALA A 75 -9.98 28.54 5.19
CA ALA A 75 -9.06 27.55 4.65
C ALA A 75 -9.58 26.14 4.91
N GLN A 76 -9.21 25.23 4.03
CA GLN A 76 -9.49 23.81 4.12
C GLN A 76 -8.23 23.04 3.78
N PHE A 77 -7.97 21.98 4.54
CA PHE A 77 -6.87 21.05 4.31
C PHE A 77 -7.38 19.62 4.37
N SER A 78 -7.13 18.82 3.32
CA SER A 78 -7.61 17.44 3.23
C SER A 78 -6.50 16.42 3.53
N THR A 79 -6.87 15.15 3.67
CA THR A 79 -5.87 14.07 3.71
C THR A 79 -5.21 13.81 2.36
N THR A 80 -5.70 14.44 1.30
CA THR A 80 -5.20 14.22 -0.06
C THR A 80 -4.43 15.40 -0.62
N ASP A 81 -4.57 16.62 -0.11
CA ASP A 81 -4.06 17.85 -0.73
C ASP A 81 -2.54 18.10 -0.62
N GLY A 82 -1.79 17.20 0.03
CA GLY A 82 -0.36 17.36 0.28
C GLY A 82 0.00 18.37 1.37
N SER A 83 -0.97 18.81 2.18
CA SER A 83 -0.76 19.80 3.26
C SER A 83 0.00 19.28 4.48
N GLY A 84 0.22 17.96 4.59
CA GLY A 84 0.75 17.33 5.79
C GLY A 84 -0.34 16.87 6.78
N TRP A 85 -1.63 17.11 6.49
CA TRP A 85 -2.71 16.79 7.41
C TRP A 85 -2.83 15.27 7.64
N TRP A 86 -2.64 14.45 6.60
CA TRP A 86 -2.84 13.01 6.74
C TRP A 86 -1.81 12.36 7.67
N GLU A 87 -0.58 12.88 7.66
CA GLU A 87 0.57 12.44 8.46
C GLU A 87 0.32 12.66 9.96
N VAL A 88 -0.22 13.82 10.34
CA VAL A 88 -0.38 14.17 11.76
C VAL A 88 -1.73 13.78 12.35
N SER A 89 -2.79 13.67 11.53
CA SER A 89 -4.17 13.56 12.03
C SER A 89 -4.68 12.13 12.21
N ALA A 90 -3.84 11.11 12.08
CA ALA A 90 -4.30 9.72 12.08
C ALA A 90 -5.08 9.32 13.35
N LYS A 91 -4.69 9.84 14.53
CA LYS A 91 -5.42 9.64 15.80
C LYS A 91 -6.70 10.49 15.85
N VAL A 92 -6.61 11.74 15.40
CA VAL A 92 -7.73 12.70 15.38
C VAL A 92 -8.87 12.21 14.49
N ARG A 93 -8.58 11.75 13.27
CA ARG A 93 -9.60 11.22 12.35
C ARG A 93 -10.29 9.98 12.90
N ALA A 94 -9.54 9.12 13.60
CA ALA A 94 -10.08 7.91 14.22
C ALA A 94 -11.07 8.25 15.35
N THR A 95 -10.73 9.21 16.21
CA THR A 95 -11.61 9.66 17.30
C THR A 95 -12.78 10.49 16.80
N GLN A 96 -12.56 11.33 15.78
CA GLN A 96 -13.61 12.10 15.09
C GLN A 96 -14.70 11.18 14.53
N LYS A 97 -14.32 10.11 13.81
CA LYS A 97 -15.28 9.18 13.19
C LYS A 97 -16.16 8.44 14.21
N MET A 98 -15.65 8.21 15.41
CA MET A 98 -16.44 7.62 16.50
C MET A 98 -17.38 8.64 17.15
N LEU A 99 -16.91 9.88 17.30
CA LEU A 99 -17.61 10.94 18.03
C LEU A 99 -18.69 11.62 17.17
N SER A 100 -18.49 11.72 15.85
CA SER A 100 -19.48 12.20 14.89
C SER A 100 -19.71 11.17 13.77
N PRO A 101 -20.63 10.21 13.97
CA PRO A 101 -20.95 9.20 12.97
C PRO A 101 -21.45 9.79 11.64
N SER A 102 -22.08 10.96 11.67
CA SER A 102 -22.59 11.64 10.48
C SER A 102 -21.56 12.59 9.83
N ASP A 103 -20.34 12.65 10.38
CA ASP A 103 -19.24 13.49 9.89
C ASP A 103 -19.60 14.98 9.72
N ILE A 104 -20.32 15.54 10.71
CA ILE A 104 -20.80 16.93 10.64
C ILE A 104 -19.70 17.98 10.89
N GLY A 105 -18.49 17.53 11.20
CA GLY A 105 -17.37 18.37 11.62
C GLY A 105 -17.42 18.63 13.13
N ILE A 106 -16.27 18.49 13.80
CA ILE A 106 -16.17 18.64 15.26
C ILE A 106 -15.29 19.84 15.57
N LEU A 107 -15.80 20.79 16.36
CA LEU A 107 -14.98 21.89 16.87
C LEU A 107 -13.88 21.40 17.81
N LEU A 108 -12.75 22.12 17.83
CA LEU A 108 -11.74 21.87 18.84
C LEU A 108 -12.29 22.18 20.26
N PRO A 109 -11.79 21.47 21.29
CA PRO A 109 -12.03 21.85 22.68
C PRO A 109 -11.56 23.28 22.93
N ASP A 110 -12.20 23.98 23.86
CA ASP A 110 -11.78 25.32 24.25
C ASP A 110 -10.32 25.31 24.72
N ALA A 111 -9.49 26.17 24.14
CA ALA A 111 -8.05 26.16 24.37
C ALA A 111 -7.66 26.54 25.81
N SER A 112 -8.51 27.29 26.52
CA SER A 112 -8.22 27.78 27.86
C SER A 112 -8.74 26.86 28.96
N THR A 113 -9.90 26.24 28.75
CA THR A 113 -10.61 25.42 29.74
C THR A 113 -10.57 23.94 29.42
N GLY A 114 -10.20 23.53 28.20
CA GLY A 114 -10.28 22.16 27.71
C GLY A 114 -11.72 21.63 27.58
N SER A 115 -12.73 22.50 27.72
CA SER A 115 -14.14 22.13 27.69
C SER A 115 -14.60 21.82 26.27
N PHE A 116 -15.34 20.72 26.10
CA PHE A 116 -15.97 20.36 24.83
C PHE A 116 -17.42 20.84 24.82
N ASN A 117 -17.69 21.89 24.04
CA ASN A 117 -18.99 22.56 24.03
C ASN A 117 -19.76 22.44 22.70
N HIS A 118 -19.34 21.54 21.80
CA HIS A 118 -19.99 21.37 20.49
C HIS A 118 -21.25 20.50 20.60
N VAL A 119 -22.38 21.16 20.89
CA VAL A 119 -23.67 20.49 21.13
C VAL A 119 -24.12 19.63 19.95
N ASP A 120 -23.83 20.08 18.72
CA ASP A 120 -24.25 19.36 17.52
C ASP A 120 -23.66 17.96 17.45
N THR A 121 -22.38 17.83 17.80
CA THR A 121 -21.69 16.54 17.88
C THR A 121 -22.26 15.66 19.00
N ILE A 122 -22.65 16.26 20.14
CA ILE A 122 -23.26 15.49 21.24
C ILE A 122 -24.60 14.91 20.81
N LEU A 123 -25.42 15.69 20.10
CA LEU A 123 -26.70 15.23 19.55
C LEU A 123 -26.50 14.17 18.47
N ASP A 124 -25.56 14.37 17.54
CA ASP A 124 -25.19 13.41 16.48
C ASP A 124 -24.76 12.06 17.06
N PHE A 125 -23.90 12.06 18.08
CA PHE A 125 -23.46 10.84 18.77
C PHE A 125 -24.64 10.01 19.30
N TYR A 126 -25.66 10.68 19.85
CA TYR A 126 -26.87 10.03 20.35
C TYR A 126 -27.92 9.72 19.27
N GLY A 127 -27.65 10.05 18.00
CA GLY A 127 -28.54 9.81 16.86
C GLY A 127 -29.69 10.82 16.75
N VAL A 128 -29.53 12.01 17.34
CA VAL A 128 -30.48 13.12 17.21
C VAL A 128 -30.05 14.01 16.05
N VAL A 129 -30.81 13.97 14.95
CA VAL A 129 -30.57 14.83 13.79
C VAL A 129 -31.11 16.22 14.06
N ILE A 130 -30.26 17.24 13.88
CA ILE A 130 -30.62 18.63 14.13
C ILE A 130 -31.22 19.24 12.86
N PRO A 131 -32.40 19.84 12.92
CA PRO A 131 -32.95 20.58 11.80
C PRO A 131 -32.12 21.83 11.50
N ASN A 132 -31.87 22.12 10.23
CA ASN A 132 -31.14 23.32 9.80
C ASN A 132 -31.90 24.64 10.07
N ASP A 133 -33.16 24.56 10.51
CA ASP A 133 -34.01 25.68 10.84
C ASP A 133 -34.16 25.83 12.37
N PRO A 134 -33.93 27.02 12.95
CA PRO A 134 -34.12 27.27 14.38
C PRO A 134 -35.54 26.97 14.88
N THR A 135 -36.57 27.19 14.05
CA THR A 135 -37.96 26.92 14.45
C THR A 135 -38.19 25.42 14.58
N ALA A 136 -37.73 24.64 13.59
CA ALA A 136 -37.76 23.18 13.63
C ALA A 136 -36.89 22.61 14.77
N SER A 137 -35.76 23.23 15.09
CA SER A 137 -34.93 22.84 16.25
C SER A 137 -35.67 23.03 17.58
N LYS A 138 -36.44 24.11 17.73
CA LYS A 138 -37.29 24.32 18.90
C LYS A 138 -38.40 23.27 18.98
N VAL A 139 -39.03 22.94 17.84
CA VAL A 139 -40.04 21.87 17.76
C VAL A 139 -39.44 20.53 18.18
N LEU A 140 -38.25 20.18 17.68
CA LEU A 140 -37.53 18.98 18.10
C LEU A 140 -37.24 18.99 19.60
N GLY A 141 -36.81 20.13 20.14
CA GLY A 141 -36.59 20.31 21.57
C GLY A 141 -37.85 20.01 22.40
N GLU A 142 -39.00 20.54 22.01
CA GLU A 142 -40.27 20.25 22.69
C GLU A 142 -40.72 18.79 22.51
N GLN A 143 -40.52 18.20 21.32
CA GLN A 143 -40.78 16.78 21.08
C GLN A 143 -39.92 15.87 21.96
N LEU A 144 -38.63 16.16 22.14
CA LEU A 144 -37.77 15.37 23.02
C LEU A 144 -38.15 15.50 24.50
N LYS A 145 -38.82 16.58 24.93
CA LYS A 145 -39.39 16.70 26.28
C LYS A 145 -40.60 15.78 26.47
N THR A 146 -41.46 15.69 25.46
CA THR A 146 -42.76 15.00 25.55
C THR A 146 -42.65 13.52 25.18
N SER A 147 -41.98 13.21 24.08
CA SER A 147 -41.81 11.86 23.52
C SER A 147 -40.58 11.12 24.03
N GLY A 148 -39.66 11.82 24.72
CA GLY A 148 -38.43 11.26 25.25
C GLY A 148 -37.29 11.20 24.21
N TRP A 149 -36.11 10.78 24.68
CA TRP A 149 -34.89 10.69 23.87
C TRP A 149 -34.78 9.34 23.16
N PRO A 150 -34.04 9.24 22.03
CA PRO A 150 -33.75 7.96 21.39
C PRO A 150 -33.20 6.94 22.40
N VAL A 151 -33.82 5.76 22.45
CA VAL A 151 -33.38 4.69 23.34
C VAL A 151 -32.04 4.13 22.85
N ILE A 152 -31.06 4.09 23.75
CA ILE A 152 -29.76 3.47 23.50
C ILE A 152 -29.83 2.07 24.10
N SER A 153 -29.91 1.05 23.25
CA SER A 153 -29.89 -0.35 23.70
C SER A 153 -28.56 -0.72 24.35
N ASP A 154 -28.56 -1.75 25.19
CA ASP A 154 -27.34 -2.27 25.79
C ASP A 154 -26.37 -2.78 24.73
N ASP A 155 -26.87 -3.40 23.66
CA ASP A 155 -26.06 -3.80 22.49
C ASP A 155 -25.32 -2.62 21.88
N LYS A 156 -25.97 -1.45 21.75
CA LYS A 156 -25.34 -0.24 21.22
C LYS A 156 -24.26 0.29 22.17
N ARG A 157 -24.47 0.20 23.48
CA ARG A 157 -23.45 0.57 24.48
C ARG A 157 -22.26 -0.38 24.44
N ILE A 158 -22.49 -1.69 24.30
CA ILE A 158 -21.44 -2.69 24.14
C ILE A 158 -20.66 -2.43 22.85
N GLN A 159 -21.35 -2.15 21.74
CA GLN A 159 -20.71 -1.81 20.48
C GLN A 159 -19.83 -0.56 20.60
N TRP A 160 -20.31 0.49 21.27
CA TRP A 160 -19.54 1.69 21.54
C TRP A 160 -18.28 1.39 22.38
N ALA A 161 -18.42 0.64 23.46
CA ALA A 161 -17.28 0.25 24.29
C ALA A 161 -16.24 -0.54 23.49
N GLN A 162 -16.68 -1.47 22.63
CA GLN A 162 -15.81 -2.22 21.73
C GLN A 162 -15.11 -1.33 20.71
N GLN A 163 -15.82 -0.37 20.10
CA GLN A 163 -15.24 0.58 19.13
C GLN A 163 -14.17 1.45 19.78
N LEU A 164 -14.44 1.96 20.98
CA LEU A 164 -13.48 2.77 21.73
C LEU A 164 -12.25 1.95 22.12
N ALA A 165 -12.45 0.72 22.62
CA ALA A 165 -11.35 -0.17 22.97
C ALA A 165 -10.47 -0.49 21.74
N GLN A 166 -11.08 -0.77 20.59
CA GLN A 166 -10.37 -0.99 19.33
C GLN A 166 -9.61 0.25 18.86
N CYS A 167 -10.21 1.44 18.99
CA CYS A 167 -9.52 2.68 18.63
C CYS A 167 -8.33 2.96 19.55
N SER A 168 -8.50 2.75 20.85
CA SER A 168 -7.42 2.91 21.84
C SER A 168 -6.27 1.95 21.52
N GLN A 169 -6.58 0.66 21.33
CA GLN A 169 -5.60 -0.36 20.95
C GLN A 169 -4.82 0.00 19.67
N ARG A 170 -5.51 0.48 18.62
CA ARG A 170 -4.83 0.92 17.38
C ARG A 170 -3.90 2.11 17.61
N ASN A 171 -4.29 3.05 18.47
CA ASN A 171 -3.43 4.18 18.81
C ASN A 171 -2.20 3.71 19.60
N THR A 172 -2.38 2.81 20.57
CA THR A 172 -1.29 2.15 21.29
C THR A 172 -0.33 1.42 20.34
N ASP A 173 -0.84 0.67 19.36
CA ASP A 173 0.02 -0.04 18.41
C ASP A 173 0.82 0.93 17.52
N ARG A 174 0.22 2.05 17.10
CA ARG A 174 0.94 3.12 16.36
C ARG A 174 2.06 3.74 17.19
N GLU A 175 1.79 4.01 18.47
CA GLU A 175 2.81 4.54 19.39
C GLU A 175 3.91 3.51 19.64
N GLY A 176 3.54 2.25 19.84
CA GLY A 176 4.46 1.12 19.98
C GLY A 176 5.37 0.96 18.75
N ARG A 177 4.83 1.12 17.54
CA ARG A 177 5.61 1.10 16.29
C ARG A 177 6.67 2.20 16.26
N SER A 178 6.28 3.43 16.56
CA SER A 178 7.21 4.58 16.62
C SER A 178 8.25 4.41 17.73
N GLY A 179 7.84 3.93 18.91
CA GLY A 179 8.73 3.64 20.02
C GLY A 179 9.75 2.55 19.70
N LEU A 180 9.32 1.48 19.02
CA LEU A 180 10.20 0.40 18.56
C LEU A 180 11.25 0.92 17.57
N ALA A 181 10.86 1.79 16.63
CA ALA A 181 11.80 2.38 15.69
C ALA A 181 12.88 3.21 16.41
N VAL A 182 12.50 3.98 17.43
CA VAL A 182 13.44 4.76 18.27
C VAL A 182 14.35 3.83 19.08
N GLN A 183 13.80 2.78 19.68
CA GLN A 183 14.56 1.78 20.43
C GLN A 183 15.62 1.11 19.54
N LEU A 184 15.23 0.66 18.34
CA LEU A 184 16.13 0.05 17.37
C LEU A 184 17.21 1.03 16.91
N LYS A 185 16.85 2.27 16.51
CA LYS A 185 17.85 3.30 16.15
C LYS A 185 18.90 3.49 17.26
N THR A 186 18.45 3.51 18.52
CA THR A 186 19.35 3.61 19.68
C THR A 186 20.27 2.40 19.78
N LEU A 187 19.76 1.18 19.59
CA LEU A 187 20.55 -0.06 19.59
C LEU A 187 21.59 -0.11 18.46
N LEU A 188 21.33 0.56 17.33
CA LEU A 188 22.21 0.60 16.17
C LEU A 188 23.36 1.63 16.28
N ASN A 189 23.30 2.56 17.23
CA ASN A 189 24.30 3.62 17.37
C ASN A 189 25.71 3.05 17.62
N GLY A 190 26.68 3.50 16.82
CA GLY A 190 28.08 3.09 16.92
C GLY A 190 28.40 1.68 16.37
N LYS A 191 27.43 0.97 15.79
CA LYS A 191 27.63 -0.37 15.20
C LYS A 191 27.85 -0.33 13.69
N ARG A 192 28.59 -1.30 13.17
CA ARG A 192 28.87 -1.49 11.73
C ARG A 192 27.79 -2.37 11.09
N GLU A 193 27.63 -2.27 9.77
CA GLU A 193 26.51 -2.93 9.06
C GLU A 193 26.48 -4.45 9.19
N GLY A 194 27.65 -5.08 9.26
CA GLY A 194 27.80 -6.53 9.38
C GLY A 194 27.91 -7.04 10.82
N ASP A 195 27.67 -6.20 11.83
CA ASP A 195 27.67 -6.64 13.22
C ASP A 195 26.39 -7.46 13.52
N ASP A 196 26.54 -8.56 14.25
CA ASP A 196 25.43 -9.38 14.71
C ASP A 196 24.64 -8.70 15.83
N LEU A 197 23.33 -8.93 15.84
CA LEU A 197 22.39 -8.40 16.82
C LEU A 197 21.56 -9.52 17.44
N LYS A 198 21.62 -9.62 18.77
CA LYS A 198 20.82 -10.56 19.55
C LYS A 198 19.51 -9.92 20.00
N LEU A 199 18.60 -9.68 19.05
CA LEU A 199 17.33 -9.00 19.32
C LEU A 199 16.38 -9.82 20.22
N SER A 200 16.53 -11.14 20.27
CA SER A 200 15.78 -12.02 21.20
C SER A 200 16.26 -11.93 22.65
N GLU A 201 17.36 -11.24 22.92
CA GLU A 201 17.87 -10.93 24.26
C GLU A 201 17.52 -9.49 24.69
N GLN A 202 16.97 -8.66 23.79
CA GLN A 202 16.57 -7.28 24.07
C GLN A 202 15.09 -7.23 24.45
N THR A 203 14.79 -6.69 25.63
CA THR A 203 13.38 -6.48 26.06
C THR A 203 12.72 -5.38 25.23
N ALA A 204 11.50 -5.63 24.77
CA ALA A 204 10.66 -4.64 24.10
C ALA A 204 9.65 -4.02 25.08
N VAL A 205 9.37 -2.73 24.91
CA VAL A 205 8.29 -2.05 25.64
C VAL A 205 6.98 -2.28 24.88
N VAL A 206 6.08 -3.05 25.49
CA VAL A 206 4.77 -3.40 24.91
C VAL A 206 3.69 -3.05 25.92
N SER A 207 2.77 -2.15 25.56
CA SER A 207 1.68 -1.78 26.46
C SER A 207 0.66 -2.93 26.58
N PRO A 208 0.00 -3.12 27.74
CA PRO A 208 -1.03 -4.14 27.95
C PRO A 208 -2.20 -4.05 26.97
N GLU A 209 -2.52 -2.84 26.48
CA GLU A 209 -3.61 -2.56 25.55
C GLU A 209 -3.27 -2.92 24.10
N SER A 210 -1.98 -3.11 23.78
CA SER A 210 -1.52 -3.43 22.42
C SER A 210 -2.11 -4.74 21.90
N THR A 211 -2.20 -4.86 20.58
CA THR A 211 -2.74 -6.08 19.95
C THR A 211 -1.90 -7.30 20.31
N LEU A 212 -0.56 -7.18 20.34
CA LEU A 212 0.32 -8.27 20.75
C LEU A 212 0.04 -8.72 22.18
N ALA A 213 -0.11 -7.78 23.12
CA ALA A 213 -0.35 -8.11 24.51
C ALA A 213 -1.70 -8.80 24.73
N GLN A 214 -2.76 -8.29 24.10
CA GLN A 214 -4.10 -8.88 24.16
C GLN A 214 -4.12 -10.28 23.53
N LYS A 215 -3.53 -10.45 22.34
CA LYS A 215 -3.43 -11.77 21.68
C LYS A 215 -2.61 -12.78 22.47
N SER A 216 -1.67 -12.32 23.30
CA SER A 216 -0.82 -13.19 24.12
C SER A 216 -1.50 -13.68 25.40
N GLN A 217 -2.64 -13.14 25.83
CA GLN A 217 -3.27 -13.50 27.10
C GLN A 217 -3.69 -14.97 27.18
N VAL A 218 -4.53 -15.42 26.25
CA VAL A 218 -5.03 -16.82 26.22
C VAL A 218 -3.88 -17.82 25.99
N PRO A 219 -2.97 -17.62 25.00
CA PRO A 219 -1.79 -18.46 24.87
C PRO A 219 -0.95 -18.52 26.15
N ARG A 220 -0.69 -17.37 26.81
CA ARG A 220 0.11 -17.32 28.04
C ARG A 220 -0.55 -18.09 29.17
N GLN A 221 -1.87 -17.96 29.32
CA GLN A 221 -2.62 -18.72 30.32
C GLN A 221 -2.47 -20.23 30.08
N ARG A 222 -2.66 -20.68 28.83
CA ARG A 222 -2.43 -22.08 28.45
C ARG A 222 -1.00 -22.53 28.70
N PHE A 223 -0.03 -21.65 28.47
CA PHE A 223 1.38 -21.95 28.75
C PHE A 223 1.63 -22.11 30.24
N LEU A 224 1.04 -21.26 31.08
CA LEU A 224 1.12 -21.41 32.54
C LEU A 224 0.44 -22.70 33.02
N GLU A 225 -0.70 -23.08 32.44
CA GLU A 225 -1.36 -24.38 32.71
C GLU A 225 -0.45 -25.56 32.32
N PHE A 226 0.19 -25.50 31.16
CA PHE A 226 1.17 -26.49 30.70
C PHE A 226 2.35 -26.61 31.66
N LEU A 227 2.95 -25.49 32.06
CA LEU A 227 4.08 -25.46 33.01
C LEU A 227 3.66 -25.96 34.41
N ALA A 228 2.40 -25.78 34.79
CA ALA A 228 1.85 -26.26 36.05
C ALA A 228 1.48 -27.76 36.03
N SER A 229 1.42 -28.38 34.84
CA SER A 229 0.97 -29.76 34.67
C SER A 229 1.90 -30.77 35.37
N PRO A 230 1.36 -31.84 35.98
CA PRO A 230 2.18 -32.87 36.61
C PRO A 230 3.23 -33.51 35.68
N PRO A 231 2.93 -33.83 34.41
CA PRO A 231 3.93 -34.38 33.49
C PRO A 231 5.09 -33.42 33.22
N PHE A 232 4.82 -32.12 33.07
CA PHE A 232 5.87 -31.13 32.86
C PHE A 232 6.75 -30.96 34.11
N LYS A 233 6.15 -30.91 35.30
CA LYS A 233 6.90 -30.82 36.56
C LYS A 233 7.82 -32.03 36.76
N ALA A 234 7.33 -33.24 36.52
CA ALA A 234 8.15 -34.44 36.60
C ALA A 234 9.31 -34.40 35.58
N PHE A 235 9.04 -33.94 34.35
CA PHE A 235 10.06 -33.75 33.32
C PHE A 235 11.16 -32.77 33.78
N ILE A 236 10.79 -31.58 34.24
CA ILE A 236 11.76 -30.54 34.58
C ILE A 236 12.60 -30.92 35.81
N GLU A 237 12.01 -31.59 36.79
CA GLU A 237 12.72 -32.16 37.95
C GLU A 237 13.75 -33.21 37.51
N LYS A 238 13.35 -34.15 36.65
CA LYS A 238 14.24 -35.22 36.12
C LYS A 238 15.42 -34.67 35.33
N THR A 239 15.24 -33.56 34.63
CA THR A 239 16.32 -32.89 33.89
C THR A 239 17.29 -32.11 34.78
N GLY A 240 17.04 -32.02 36.09
CA GLY A 240 17.87 -31.27 37.04
C GLY A 240 17.60 -29.76 37.05
N PHE A 241 16.54 -29.31 36.35
CA PHE A 241 16.15 -27.91 36.27
C PHE A 241 14.96 -27.56 37.18
N GLY A 242 14.55 -28.39 38.14
CA GLY A 242 13.33 -28.20 38.96
C GLY A 242 13.34 -27.09 40.03
N GLY A 243 13.81 -25.88 39.74
CA GLY A 243 13.93 -24.77 40.71
C GLY A 243 12.75 -23.79 40.74
N ALA A 244 12.56 -23.08 41.87
CA ALA A 244 11.59 -21.98 41.97
C ALA A 244 12.05 -20.73 41.19
N ASN A 245 11.10 -19.95 40.64
CA ASN A 245 11.31 -18.69 39.91
C ASN A 245 12.03 -18.76 38.56
N GLN A 246 11.91 -19.87 37.82
CA GLN A 246 12.44 -19.95 36.46
C GLN A 246 11.53 -19.29 35.43
N GLY A 247 12.12 -18.45 34.58
CA GLY A 247 11.44 -17.91 33.40
C GLY A 247 11.39 -18.96 32.30
N PHE A 248 10.22 -19.17 31.70
CA PHE A 248 10.08 -20.04 30.54
C PHE A 248 9.62 -19.22 29.34
N ARG A 249 10.08 -19.60 28.16
CA ARG A 249 9.53 -19.09 26.90
C ARG A 249 9.46 -20.17 25.86
N ILE A 250 8.53 -20.03 24.94
CA ILE A 250 8.61 -20.64 23.62
C ILE A 250 9.15 -19.55 22.70
N SER A 251 10.21 -19.83 21.95
CA SER A 251 10.75 -18.92 20.95
C SER A 251 11.13 -19.72 19.71
N GLU A 252 10.59 -19.33 18.56
CA GLU A 252 10.81 -20.00 17.28
C GLU A 252 10.54 -21.51 17.37
N GLY A 253 9.40 -21.85 17.98
CA GLY A 253 8.96 -23.24 18.18
C GLY A 253 9.73 -24.04 19.23
N THR A 254 10.72 -23.43 19.90
CA THR A 254 11.55 -24.12 20.90
C THR A 254 11.17 -23.70 22.31
N LEU A 255 10.87 -24.67 23.18
CA LEU A 255 10.73 -24.43 24.61
C LEU A 255 12.10 -24.15 25.24
N GLN A 256 12.19 -23.05 25.96
CA GLN A 256 13.42 -22.55 26.57
C GLN A 256 13.18 -22.17 28.03
N LEU A 257 14.23 -22.40 28.82
CA LEU A 257 14.36 -22.09 30.24
C LEU A 257 15.33 -20.92 30.39
N ARG A 258 15.07 -20.02 31.35
CA ARG A 258 16.06 -19.03 31.79
C ARG A 258 16.90 -19.59 32.94
N ASP A 259 18.20 -19.67 32.74
CA ASP A 259 19.15 -20.18 33.74
C ASP A 259 19.56 -19.12 34.78
N SER A 260 20.41 -19.53 35.73
CA SER A 260 20.95 -18.64 36.76
C SER A 260 21.90 -17.57 36.24
N ALA A 261 22.47 -17.75 35.04
CA ALA A 261 23.28 -16.75 34.34
C ALA A 261 22.43 -15.83 33.45
N ASN A 262 21.10 -15.90 33.59
CA ASN A 262 20.12 -15.10 32.87
C ASN A 262 20.07 -15.39 31.35
N GLN A 263 20.61 -16.54 30.92
CA GLN A 263 20.66 -17.02 29.54
C GLN A 263 19.48 -17.95 29.23
N TRP A 264 19.07 -17.98 27.97
CA TRP A 264 18.03 -18.89 27.49
C TRP A 264 18.64 -20.22 27.02
N ILE A 265 18.22 -21.32 27.66
CA ILE A 265 18.65 -22.68 27.33
C ILE A 265 17.50 -23.42 26.64
N SER A 266 17.78 -24.05 25.50
CA SER A 266 16.82 -24.91 24.82
C SER A 266 16.60 -26.23 25.58
N LEU A 267 15.32 -26.54 25.86
CA LEU A 267 14.92 -27.80 26.46
C LEU A 267 14.63 -28.89 25.41
N LYS A 268 14.68 -28.57 24.11
CA LYS A 268 14.27 -29.47 23.03
C LYS A 268 14.95 -30.83 23.10
N ARG A 269 16.29 -30.85 23.27
CA ARG A 269 17.04 -32.11 23.34
C ARG A 269 16.64 -32.98 24.53
N PHE A 270 16.39 -32.37 25.69
CA PHE A 270 15.95 -33.08 26.88
C PHE A 270 14.54 -33.63 26.70
N PHE A 271 13.66 -32.83 26.09
CA PHE A 271 12.28 -33.21 25.80
C PHE A 271 12.21 -34.36 24.79
N ASP A 272 12.94 -34.26 23.67
CA ASP A 272 13.00 -35.31 22.65
C ASP A 272 13.54 -36.64 23.22
N ASP A 273 14.55 -36.57 24.08
CA ASP A 273 15.14 -37.74 24.77
C ASP A 273 14.15 -38.38 25.75
N GLU A 274 13.42 -37.57 26.53
CA GLU A 274 12.38 -38.07 27.43
C GLU A 274 11.24 -38.75 26.65
N VAL A 275 10.75 -38.11 25.58
CA VAL A 275 9.74 -38.69 24.70
C VAL A 275 10.23 -40.03 24.15
N SER A 276 11.45 -40.09 23.60
CA SER A 276 12.01 -41.32 23.06
C SER A 276 12.12 -42.44 24.10
N LYS A 277 12.56 -42.13 25.34
CA LYS A 277 12.71 -43.10 26.42
C LYS A 277 11.37 -43.64 26.90
N VAL A 278 10.39 -42.77 27.11
CA VAL A 278 9.05 -43.16 27.58
C VAL A 278 8.28 -43.91 26.49
N SER A 279 8.43 -43.55 25.21
CA SER A 279 7.84 -44.32 24.11
C SER A 279 8.42 -45.74 24.01
N ALA A 280 9.71 -45.91 24.27
CA ALA A 280 10.39 -47.21 24.16
C ALA A 280 10.18 -48.14 25.37
N GLY A 281 10.10 -47.58 26.59
CA GLY A 281 10.11 -48.38 27.83
C GLY A 281 9.05 -48.00 28.88
N GLY A 282 8.26 -46.96 28.63
CA GLY A 282 7.25 -46.47 29.58
C GLY A 282 5.98 -47.31 29.60
N ASN A 283 5.30 -47.31 30.75
CA ASN A 283 3.99 -47.94 30.89
C ASN A 283 2.90 -47.18 30.08
N ALA A 284 1.69 -47.72 29.99
CA ALA A 284 0.62 -47.11 29.18
C ALA A 284 0.22 -45.70 29.66
N GLN A 285 0.26 -45.45 30.97
CA GLN A 285 -0.07 -44.13 31.54
C GLN A 285 1.03 -43.10 31.28
N GLU A 286 2.30 -43.51 31.42
CA GLU A 286 3.46 -42.65 31.12
C GLU A 286 3.49 -42.27 29.64
N ARG A 287 3.24 -43.22 28.74
CA ARG A 287 3.13 -42.95 27.30
C ARG A 287 2.02 -41.96 26.99
N ALA A 288 0.81 -42.19 27.51
CA ALA A 288 -0.31 -41.26 27.32
C ALA A 288 -0.04 -39.86 27.89
N ALA A 289 0.66 -39.76 29.02
CA ALA A 289 1.03 -38.48 29.63
C ALA A 289 2.06 -37.71 28.79
N VAL A 290 3.07 -38.40 28.26
CA VAL A 290 4.09 -37.80 27.38
C VAL A 290 3.53 -37.42 26.01
N ASP A 291 2.66 -38.26 25.43
CA ASP A 291 1.97 -37.94 24.17
C ASP A 291 1.10 -36.69 24.31
N ARG A 292 0.37 -36.58 25.43
CA ARG A 292 -0.42 -35.39 25.75
C ARG A 292 0.46 -34.17 25.98
N LEU A 293 1.55 -34.30 26.73
CA LEU A 293 2.50 -33.21 26.95
C LEU A 293 3.09 -32.69 25.63
N ASN A 294 3.44 -33.59 24.71
CA ASN A 294 3.92 -33.24 23.38
C ASN A 294 2.84 -32.56 22.52
N ALA A 295 1.60 -33.07 22.55
CA ALA A 295 0.47 -32.46 21.85
C ALA A 295 0.16 -31.05 22.38
N ASP A 296 0.16 -30.86 23.71
CA ASP A 296 -0.06 -29.56 24.34
C ASP A 296 1.06 -28.57 24.00
N LEU A 297 2.33 -29.03 23.96
CA LEU A 297 3.46 -28.20 23.52
C LEU A 297 3.32 -27.79 22.06
N ASN A 298 2.95 -28.71 21.16
CA ASN A 298 2.71 -28.39 19.74
C ASN A 298 1.58 -27.36 19.58
N GLN A 299 0.50 -27.50 20.34
CA GLN A 299 -0.58 -26.51 20.35
C GLN A 299 -0.07 -25.13 20.80
N LEU A 300 0.78 -25.07 21.84
CA LEU A 300 1.38 -23.80 22.28
C LEU A 300 2.33 -23.20 21.24
N VAL A 301 3.09 -24.02 20.51
CA VAL A 301 3.91 -23.58 19.38
C VAL A 301 3.03 -22.99 18.28
N ASP A 302 1.94 -23.65 17.92
CA ASP A 302 0.97 -23.15 16.94
C ASP A 302 0.31 -21.83 17.38
N MET A 303 -0.03 -21.72 18.67
CA MET A 303 -0.53 -20.46 19.25
C MET A 303 0.54 -19.36 19.17
N SER A 304 1.81 -19.68 19.40
CA SER A 304 2.91 -18.71 19.36
C SER A 304 3.11 -18.08 17.97
N ASN A 305 2.72 -18.77 16.90
CA ASN A 305 2.76 -18.22 15.53
C ASN A 305 1.91 -16.95 15.38
N HIS A 306 0.89 -16.78 16.22
CA HIS A 306 -0.01 -15.62 16.22
C HIS A 306 0.48 -14.48 17.15
N THR A 307 1.59 -14.68 17.86
CA THR A 307 2.19 -13.74 18.82
C THR A 307 3.66 -13.45 18.50
N GLY A 308 4.06 -13.52 17.23
CA GLY A 308 5.44 -13.26 16.79
C GLY A 308 6.40 -14.42 17.04
N LYS A 309 5.90 -15.66 16.86
CA LYS A 309 6.63 -16.93 17.07
C LYS A 309 7.29 -17.03 18.45
N ALA A 310 6.70 -16.39 19.45
CA ALA A 310 7.16 -16.49 20.81
C ALA A 310 6.05 -16.29 21.83
N LEU A 311 6.27 -16.87 23.00
CA LEU A 311 5.37 -16.82 24.13
C LEU A 311 6.20 -16.88 25.42
N TYR A 312 5.98 -15.93 26.32
CA TYR A 312 6.67 -15.87 27.61
C TYR A 312 5.73 -16.26 28.74
N SER A 313 6.24 -16.97 29.75
CA SER A 313 5.49 -17.29 30.97
C SER A 313 5.19 -16.04 31.80
N THR A 314 5.87 -14.94 31.55
CA THR A 314 5.64 -13.62 32.17
C THR A 314 5.07 -12.62 31.15
N PHE A 315 4.66 -11.44 31.63
CA PHE A 315 4.26 -10.31 30.78
C PHE A 315 5.48 -9.58 30.18
N THR A 316 6.39 -10.33 29.57
CA THR A 316 7.57 -9.80 28.88
C THR A 316 7.55 -10.17 27.40
N TYR A 317 8.20 -9.33 26.59
CA TYR A 317 8.32 -9.49 25.15
C TYR A 317 9.73 -9.06 24.74
N ASP A 318 10.30 -9.73 23.74
CA ASP A 318 11.59 -9.34 23.17
C ASP A 318 11.42 -8.58 21.84
N VAL A 319 12.44 -7.82 21.45
CA VAL A 319 12.42 -6.98 20.24
C VAL A 319 12.18 -7.81 18.98
N ARG A 320 12.77 -9.02 18.88
CA ARG A 320 12.52 -9.93 17.74
C ARG A 320 11.07 -10.41 17.70
N GLN A 321 10.44 -10.70 18.84
CA GLN A 321 9.02 -11.04 18.91
C GLN A 321 8.16 -9.93 18.32
N VAL A 322 8.43 -8.69 18.70
CA VAL A 322 7.64 -7.54 18.25
C VAL A 322 7.86 -7.32 16.75
N LEU A 323 9.09 -7.45 16.23
CA LEU A 323 9.37 -7.36 14.80
C LEU A 323 8.67 -8.46 13.99
N GLU A 324 8.75 -9.71 14.44
CA GLU A 324 8.07 -10.84 13.80
C GLU A 324 6.55 -10.64 13.82
N PHE A 325 5.99 -10.15 14.93
CA PHE A 325 4.56 -9.82 15.04
C PHE A 325 4.15 -8.69 14.08
N ASN A 326 5.03 -7.73 13.84
CA ASN A 326 4.84 -6.66 12.86
C ASN A 326 5.16 -7.10 11.42
N CYS A 327 5.43 -8.38 11.18
CA CYS A 327 5.76 -8.95 9.87
C CYS A 327 7.02 -8.33 9.24
N LEU A 328 8.01 -8.02 10.07
CA LEU A 328 9.33 -7.50 9.68
C LEU A 328 10.45 -8.55 9.83
N GLY A 329 10.04 -9.81 10.06
CA GLY A 329 10.94 -10.94 10.27
C GLY A 329 11.75 -10.85 11.57
N SER A 330 12.84 -11.61 11.59
CA SER A 330 13.75 -11.75 12.73
C SER A 330 15.17 -11.36 12.31
N PRO A 331 15.46 -10.05 12.16
CA PRO A 331 16.76 -9.58 11.66
C PRO A 331 17.89 -9.93 12.62
N VAL A 332 19.02 -10.40 12.08
CA VAL A 332 20.19 -10.83 12.85
C VAL A 332 21.40 -9.92 12.67
N THR A 333 21.36 -9.00 11.71
CA THR A 333 22.42 -8.02 11.44
C THR A 333 21.94 -6.58 11.61
N VAL A 334 22.90 -5.66 11.79
CA VAL A 334 22.63 -4.21 11.77
C VAL A 334 21.98 -3.77 10.46
N ALA A 335 22.43 -4.26 9.30
CA ALA A 335 21.83 -3.93 8.01
C ALA A 335 20.34 -4.30 7.94
N GLN A 336 20.00 -5.56 8.23
CA GLN A 336 18.60 -6.02 8.22
C GLN A 336 17.74 -5.28 9.25
N THR A 337 18.32 -4.90 10.38
CA THR A 337 17.62 -4.11 11.41
C THR A 337 17.37 -2.67 10.95
N ARG A 338 18.26 -2.08 10.13
CA ARG A 338 17.98 -0.78 9.48
C ARG A 338 16.83 -0.88 8.50
N ASP A 339 16.80 -1.94 7.69
CA ASP A 339 15.68 -2.19 6.78
C ASP A 339 14.34 -2.27 7.54
N ALA A 340 14.32 -3.00 8.67
CA ALA A 340 13.15 -3.05 9.54
C ALA A 340 12.78 -1.68 10.13
N VAL A 341 13.77 -0.86 10.51
CA VAL A 341 13.55 0.52 10.97
C VAL A 341 12.96 1.40 9.88
N ASP A 342 13.40 1.27 8.63
CA ASP A 342 12.88 2.03 7.49
C ASP A 342 11.42 1.67 7.22
N TRP A 343 11.06 0.37 7.29
CA TRP A 343 9.67 -0.05 7.29
C TRP A 343 8.90 0.58 8.45
N LEU A 344 9.39 0.49 9.69
CA LEU A 344 8.71 1.04 10.87
C LEU A 344 8.41 2.55 10.73
N ASN A 345 9.34 3.31 10.13
CA ASN A 345 9.18 4.75 9.90
C ASN A 345 8.31 5.09 8.69
N SER A 346 8.05 4.12 7.80
CA SER A 346 7.23 4.35 6.61
C SER A 346 5.79 4.60 6.99
N GLN A 347 5.27 5.76 6.57
CA GLN A 347 3.88 6.15 6.75
C GLN A 347 3.17 6.12 5.40
N LEU A 348 1.93 5.67 5.41
CA LEU A 348 1.08 5.66 4.23
C LEU A 348 -0.19 6.47 4.49
N PRO A 349 -0.67 7.24 3.51
CA PRO A 349 -1.89 8.01 3.63
C PRO A 349 -3.12 7.10 3.72
N PRO A 350 -4.20 7.54 4.39
CA PRO A 350 -5.47 6.84 4.33
C PRO A 350 -6.00 6.84 2.88
N PRO A 351 -6.80 5.84 2.50
CA PRO A 351 -7.47 5.88 1.20
C PRO A 351 -8.44 7.07 1.18
N PRO A 352 -8.49 7.83 0.07
CA PRO A 352 -9.44 8.92 -0.10
C PRO A 352 -10.90 8.44 0.00
N THR A 353 -11.85 9.34 0.26
CA THR A 353 -13.29 8.98 0.38
C THR A 353 -13.83 8.19 -0.83
N ALA A 354 -13.36 8.54 -2.02
CA ALA A 354 -13.73 7.86 -3.26
C ALA A 354 -12.68 6.82 -3.73
N GLY A 355 -11.66 6.50 -2.92
CA GLY A 355 -10.58 5.60 -3.31
C GLY A 355 -9.89 6.04 -4.61
N ASP A 356 -9.88 5.17 -5.62
CA ASP A 356 -9.44 5.39 -7.00
C ASP A 356 -10.60 5.74 -7.97
N TYR A 357 -11.75 6.13 -7.42
CA TYR A 357 -13.02 6.34 -8.13
C TYR A 357 -13.58 5.11 -8.83
N ALA A 358 -13.18 3.90 -8.41
CA ALA A 358 -13.55 2.64 -9.03
C ALA A 358 -14.23 1.65 -8.08
N GLY A 359 -14.68 2.08 -6.90
CA GLY A 359 -15.33 1.17 -5.93
C GLY A 359 -16.59 0.49 -6.47
N LEU A 360 -17.27 1.11 -7.44
CA LEU A 360 -18.42 0.54 -8.14
C LEU A 360 -18.09 -0.08 -9.50
N SER A 361 -16.85 0.06 -9.98
CA SER A 361 -16.34 -0.52 -11.22
C SER A 361 -14.89 -1.04 -11.06
N PRO A 362 -14.63 -1.93 -10.07
CA PRO A 362 -13.29 -2.47 -9.85
C PRO A 362 -12.93 -3.45 -10.97
N TYR A 363 -11.63 -3.63 -11.25
CA TYR A 363 -11.17 -4.61 -12.25
C TYR A 363 -11.58 -6.05 -11.88
N THR A 364 -11.58 -6.35 -10.59
CA THR A 364 -12.09 -7.61 -10.02
C THR A 364 -13.33 -7.28 -9.21
N TRP A 365 -14.47 -7.87 -9.56
CA TRP A 365 -15.73 -7.59 -8.88
C TRP A 365 -15.70 -8.01 -7.40
N THR A 366 -16.20 -7.13 -6.53
CA THR A 366 -16.34 -7.35 -5.09
C THR A 366 -17.76 -7.02 -4.62
N ALA A 367 -18.18 -7.59 -3.49
CA ALA A 367 -19.47 -7.26 -2.87
C ALA A 367 -19.67 -5.73 -2.73
N GLY A 368 -20.82 -5.24 -3.19
CA GLY A 368 -21.16 -3.82 -3.23
C GLY A 368 -20.83 -3.09 -4.54
N ALA A 369 -20.00 -3.69 -5.42
CA ALA A 369 -19.74 -3.15 -6.76
C ALA A 369 -20.92 -3.41 -7.70
N LEU A 370 -21.03 -2.62 -8.77
CA LEU A 370 -22.12 -2.77 -9.75
C LEU A 370 -21.94 -4.03 -10.59
N SER A 371 -23.08 -4.61 -10.98
CA SER A 371 -23.13 -5.67 -11.99
C SER A 371 -23.21 -5.09 -13.40
N PRO A 372 -22.80 -5.83 -14.44
CA PRO A 372 -22.89 -5.36 -15.82
C PRO A 372 -24.28 -4.83 -16.23
N GLY A 373 -25.36 -5.42 -15.70
CA GLY A 373 -26.75 -4.96 -15.92
C GLY A 373 -27.07 -3.58 -15.33
N ASN A 374 -26.28 -3.09 -14.36
CA ASN A 374 -26.51 -1.80 -13.72
C ASN A 374 -25.88 -0.62 -14.50
N TYR A 375 -24.83 -0.85 -15.29
CA TYR A 375 -24.14 0.22 -16.03
C TYR A 375 -25.04 0.95 -17.04
N PRO A 376 -25.92 0.27 -17.82
CA PRO A 376 -26.87 0.95 -18.69
C PRO A 376 -27.81 1.93 -17.96
N VAL A 377 -28.25 1.58 -16.74
CA VAL A 377 -29.13 2.43 -15.92
C VAL A 377 -28.41 3.73 -15.56
N LEU A 378 -27.18 3.65 -15.05
CA LEU A 378 -26.38 4.84 -14.75
C LEU A 378 -26.05 5.64 -16.01
N LYS A 379 -25.64 4.99 -17.10
CA LYS A 379 -25.28 5.64 -18.36
C LYS A 379 -26.42 6.49 -18.89
N ALA A 380 -27.67 6.02 -18.81
CA ALA A 380 -28.85 6.79 -19.22
C ALA A 380 -29.03 8.09 -18.40
N MET A 381 -28.51 8.13 -17.17
CA MET A 381 -28.57 9.29 -16.28
C MET A 381 -27.32 10.19 -16.36
N SER A 382 -26.28 9.75 -17.07
CA SER A 382 -24.96 10.39 -17.16
C SER A 382 -24.84 11.47 -18.23
N ASN A 383 -25.74 11.50 -19.22
CA ASN A 383 -25.73 12.43 -20.36
C ASN A 383 -27.09 13.15 -20.53
N GLY A 384 -27.09 14.31 -21.18
CA GLY A 384 -28.28 15.14 -21.44
C GLY A 384 -28.53 16.26 -20.40
N PRO A 385 -29.63 17.02 -20.54
CA PRO A 385 -29.95 18.14 -19.64
C PRO A 385 -30.08 17.71 -18.18
N GLY A 386 -29.37 18.39 -17.28
CA GLY A 386 -29.35 18.10 -15.85
C GLY A 386 -28.53 16.86 -15.46
N SER A 387 -27.77 16.29 -16.39
CA SER A 387 -26.85 15.17 -16.15
C SER A 387 -25.65 15.56 -15.27
N VAL A 388 -24.93 14.55 -14.75
CA VAL A 388 -23.72 14.78 -13.94
C VAL A 388 -22.63 15.45 -14.76
N SER A 389 -22.47 15.06 -16.04
CA SER A 389 -21.47 15.65 -16.94
C SER A 389 -21.70 17.14 -17.19
N GLU A 390 -22.96 17.55 -17.44
CA GLU A 390 -23.30 18.98 -17.61
C GLU A 390 -23.07 19.76 -16.30
N ARG A 391 -23.49 19.20 -15.16
CA ARG A 391 -23.29 19.83 -13.84
C ARG A 391 -21.81 20.01 -13.52
N LEU A 392 -20.97 19.01 -13.82
CA LEU A 392 -19.52 19.10 -13.65
C LEU A 392 -18.92 20.20 -14.54
N ALA A 393 -19.35 20.31 -15.80
CA ALA A 393 -18.87 21.35 -16.72
C ALA A 393 -19.15 22.75 -16.18
N ARG A 394 -20.37 23.02 -15.72
CA ARG A 394 -20.72 24.31 -15.11
C ARG A 394 -19.93 24.57 -13.83
N TYR A 395 -19.76 23.55 -12.98
CA TYR A 395 -19.00 23.67 -11.75
C TYR A 395 -17.51 23.98 -12.01
N ALA A 396 -16.91 23.29 -13.00
CA ALA A 396 -15.50 23.43 -13.34
C ALA A 396 -15.16 24.85 -13.80
N VAL A 397 -16.02 25.49 -14.61
CA VAL A 397 -15.83 26.89 -15.05
C VAL A 397 -15.78 27.84 -13.85
N VAL A 398 -16.70 27.67 -12.89
CA VAL A 398 -16.74 28.50 -11.68
C VAL A 398 -15.53 28.25 -10.78
N ALA A 399 -15.11 26.98 -10.64
CA ALA A 399 -13.95 26.60 -9.84
C ALA A 399 -12.65 27.20 -10.41
N GLN A 400 -12.44 27.12 -11.73
CA GLN A 400 -11.30 27.72 -12.41
C GLN A 400 -11.25 29.24 -12.24
N ALA A 401 -12.40 29.92 -12.39
CA ALA A 401 -12.49 31.36 -12.19
C ALA A 401 -12.13 31.78 -10.76
N LYS A 402 -12.55 31.01 -9.74
CA LYS A 402 -12.21 31.26 -8.33
C LYS A 402 -10.75 30.99 -8.01
N ALA A 403 -10.14 29.99 -8.65
CA ALA A 403 -8.75 29.63 -8.43
C ALA A 403 -7.76 30.62 -9.07
N GLY A 404 -8.22 31.48 -10.00
CA GLY A 404 -7.35 32.36 -10.77
C GLY A 404 -6.41 31.59 -11.72
N GLY A 405 -6.78 30.36 -12.10
CA GLY A 405 -5.93 29.43 -12.84
C GLY A 405 -6.47 27.99 -12.85
N ALA A 406 -5.60 27.01 -13.14
CA ALA A 406 -5.96 25.59 -13.10
C ALA A 406 -6.28 25.16 -11.65
N ALA A 407 -7.56 24.87 -11.39
CA ALA A 407 -8.01 24.38 -10.09
C ALA A 407 -7.45 22.97 -9.83
N GLU A 408 -7.14 22.67 -8.56
CA GLU A 408 -6.65 21.35 -8.15
C GLU A 408 -7.76 20.29 -8.41
N PRO A 409 -7.52 19.27 -9.25
CA PRO A 409 -8.60 18.39 -9.72
C PRO A 409 -9.29 17.59 -8.62
N ASP A 410 -8.53 17.12 -7.63
CA ASP A 410 -9.03 16.27 -6.55
C ASP A 410 -10.03 17.04 -5.70
N LEU A 411 -9.63 18.21 -5.21
CA LEU A 411 -10.44 19.16 -4.45
C LEU A 411 -11.66 19.58 -5.24
N THR A 412 -11.50 19.90 -6.53
CA THR A 412 -12.63 20.33 -7.39
C THR A 412 -13.67 19.22 -7.55
N LEU A 413 -13.23 17.97 -7.72
CA LEU A 413 -14.14 16.81 -7.78
C LEU A 413 -14.82 16.57 -6.43
N HIS A 414 -14.07 16.64 -5.33
CA HIS A 414 -14.60 16.48 -3.98
C HIS A 414 -15.68 17.52 -3.66
N THR A 415 -15.41 18.80 -3.89
CA THR A 415 -16.36 19.88 -3.64
C THR A 415 -17.56 19.85 -4.60
N PHE A 416 -17.36 19.39 -5.84
CA PHE A 416 -18.45 19.12 -6.77
C PHE A 416 -19.36 17.98 -6.24
N PHE A 417 -18.79 16.85 -5.83
CA PHE A 417 -19.56 15.71 -5.32
C PHE A 417 -20.30 16.01 -4.01
N ASP A 418 -19.80 16.96 -3.24
CA ASP A 418 -20.45 17.45 -2.02
C ASP A 418 -21.44 18.59 -2.27
N SER A 419 -21.58 19.08 -3.50
CA SER A 419 -22.55 20.13 -3.84
C SER A 419 -24.00 19.64 -3.70
N PRO A 420 -24.96 20.52 -3.31
CA PRO A 420 -26.36 20.14 -3.17
C PRO A 420 -26.96 19.52 -4.44
N ASP A 421 -26.58 20.05 -5.60
CA ASP A 421 -27.00 19.56 -6.91
C ASP A 421 -26.51 18.13 -7.18
N ALA A 422 -25.25 17.84 -6.86
CA ALA A 422 -24.65 16.54 -7.04
C ALA A 422 -25.23 15.51 -6.07
N LEU A 423 -25.49 15.91 -4.81
CA LEU A 423 -26.19 15.09 -3.82
C LEU A 423 -27.57 14.66 -4.34
N ALA A 424 -28.40 15.61 -4.76
CA ALA A 424 -29.74 15.31 -5.28
C ALA A 424 -29.69 14.36 -6.48
N LYS A 425 -28.70 14.53 -7.38
CA LYS A 425 -28.53 13.64 -8.53
C LYS A 425 -28.05 12.24 -8.13
N ALA A 426 -27.15 12.12 -7.16
CA ALA A 426 -26.69 10.83 -6.65
C ALA A 426 -27.81 10.06 -5.95
N GLU A 427 -28.70 10.74 -5.21
CA GLU A 427 -29.88 10.11 -4.61
C GLU A 427 -30.85 9.57 -5.67
N GLN A 428 -31.05 10.31 -6.77
CA GLN A 428 -31.85 9.81 -7.90
C GLN A 428 -31.22 8.55 -8.52
N MET A 429 -29.89 8.53 -8.71
CA MET A 429 -29.17 7.37 -9.21
C MET A 429 -29.28 6.17 -8.28
N ALA A 430 -29.10 6.38 -6.97
CA ALA A 430 -29.21 5.32 -5.97
C ALA A 430 -30.61 4.69 -5.97
N ARG A 431 -31.67 5.49 -6.11
CA ARG A 431 -33.05 4.99 -6.23
C ARG A 431 -33.28 4.21 -7.54
N ALA A 432 -32.76 4.71 -8.66
CA ALA A 432 -32.88 4.04 -9.96
C ALA A 432 -32.14 2.68 -9.99
N LEU A 433 -31.05 2.55 -9.24
CA LEU A 433 -30.30 1.31 -9.05
C LEU A 433 -30.86 0.40 -7.96
N GLU A 434 -31.89 0.85 -7.23
CA GLU A 434 -32.47 0.15 -6.09
C GLU A 434 -31.41 -0.26 -5.05
N LEU A 435 -30.47 0.63 -4.72
CA LEU A 435 -29.42 0.34 -3.76
C LEU A 435 -29.99 -0.02 -2.39
N ALA A 436 -29.46 -1.07 -1.77
CA ALA A 436 -29.91 -1.58 -0.48
C ALA A 436 -29.85 -0.52 0.63
N GLU A 437 -28.89 0.40 0.54
CA GLU A 437 -28.61 1.44 1.53
C GLU A 437 -29.69 2.52 1.58
N VAL A 438 -30.40 2.76 0.48
CA VAL A 438 -31.44 3.81 0.38
C VAL A 438 -32.86 3.25 0.43
N ALA A 439 -33.03 1.93 0.42
CA ALA A 439 -34.33 1.26 0.39
C ALA A 439 -35.27 1.69 1.55
N ASP A 440 -34.70 1.96 2.73
CA ASP A 440 -35.46 2.35 3.94
C ASP A 440 -35.56 3.89 4.11
N GLY A 441 -35.31 4.67 3.05
CA GLY A 441 -35.33 6.15 3.10
C GLY A 441 -34.12 6.78 3.79
N ARG A 442 -33.04 6.01 4.03
CA ARG A 442 -31.80 6.51 4.61
C ARG A 442 -31.04 7.38 3.59
N PRO A 443 -30.36 8.45 4.04
CA PRO A 443 -29.54 9.27 3.16
C PRO A 443 -28.33 8.47 2.66
N LEU A 444 -27.91 8.79 1.43
CA LEU A 444 -26.75 8.17 0.82
C LEU A 444 -25.46 8.58 1.56
N SER A 445 -24.63 7.60 1.89
CA SER A 445 -23.31 7.89 2.48
C SER A 445 -22.46 8.74 1.53
N ARG A 446 -21.62 9.61 2.09
CA ARG A 446 -20.74 10.47 1.29
C ARG A 446 -19.82 9.67 0.36
N ALA A 447 -19.27 8.55 0.84
CA ALA A 447 -18.44 7.67 0.02
C ALA A 447 -19.22 7.08 -1.18
N MET A 448 -20.41 6.52 -0.94
CA MET A 448 -21.23 5.95 -2.02
C MET A 448 -21.69 7.03 -3.02
N ARG A 449 -22.00 8.23 -2.54
CA ARG A 449 -22.31 9.40 -3.39
C ARG A 449 -21.17 9.70 -4.35
N HIS A 450 -19.94 9.81 -3.83
CA HIS A 450 -18.77 10.10 -4.66
C HIS A 450 -18.55 8.97 -5.68
N GLN A 451 -18.71 7.70 -5.28
CA GLN A 451 -18.57 6.56 -6.19
C GLN A 451 -19.63 6.53 -7.30
N LEU A 452 -20.90 6.82 -6.99
CA LEU A 452 -21.97 6.86 -7.99
C LEU A 452 -21.72 7.96 -9.02
N LEU A 453 -21.38 9.17 -8.55
CA LEU A 453 -21.12 10.31 -9.41
C LEU A 453 -19.88 10.09 -10.28
N SER A 454 -18.79 9.55 -9.71
CA SER A 454 -17.59 9.24 -10.47
C SER A 454 -17.80 8.13 -11.50
N THR A 455 -18.55 7.08 -11.15
CA THR A 455 -18.90 6.00 -12.08
C THR A 455 -19.79 6.51 -13.20
N ALA A 456 -20.77 7.35 -12.89
CA ALA A 456 -21.62 7.99 -13.89
C ALA A 456 -20.81 8.88 -14.85
N LEU A 457 -19.83 9.64 -14.35
CA LEU A 457 -18.92 10.43 -15.18
C LEU A 457 -17.99 9.57 -16.06
N LYS A 458 -17.52 8.41 -15.57
CA LYS A 458 -16.77 7.47 -16.40
C LYS A 458 -17.67 6.90 -17.52
N LEU A 459 -18.89 6.50 -17.20
CA LEU A 459 -19.89 5.97 -18.15
C LEU A 459 -20.38 6.98 -19.19
N SER A 460 -20.29 8.29 -18.93
CA SER A 460 -20.66 9.29 -19.93
C SER A 460 -19.69 9.31 -21.12
N VAL A 461 -18.46 8.82 -20.90
CA VAL A 461 -17.37 8.82 -21.89
C VAL A 461 -17.10 7.43 -22.44
N ASP A 462 -17.03 6.43 -21.56
CA ASP A 462 -16.68 5.05 -21.91
C ASP A 462 -17.76 4.06 -21.46
N PRO A 463 -18.44 3.37 -22.38
CA PRO A 463 -19.41 2.34 -22.02
C PRO A 463 -18.78 1.09 -21.41
N ASP A 464 -17.49 0.84 -21.64
CA ASP A 464 -16.81 -0.40 -21.26
C ASP A 464 -16.18 -0.26 -19.88
N LEU A 465 -17.00 -0.39 -18.82
CA LEU A 465 -16.57 -0.43 -17.42
C LEU A 465 -16.69 -1.84 -16.80
N PRO A 466 -15.73 -2.25 -15.94
CA PRO A 466 -14.44 -1.61 -15.69
C PRO A 466 -13.58 -1.59 -16.96
N GLY A 467 -12.79 -0.52 -17.13
CA GLY A 467 -11.82 -0.43 -18.21
C GLY A 467 -10.66 -1.43 -18.03
N LYS A 468 -9.55 -1.21 -18.74
CA LYS A 468 -8.32 -2.01 -18.56
C LYS A 468 -7.22 -1.17 -17.88
N PRO A 469 -6.35 -1.77 -17.05
CA PRO A 469 -5.17 -1.08 -16.53
C PRO A 469 -4.33 -0.46 -17.66
N GLY A 470 -3.95 0.80 -17.52
CA GLY A 470 -3.22 1.56 -18.55
C GLY A 470 -4.06 2.07 -19.73
N LEU A 471 -5.38 1.92 -19.70
CA LEU A 471 -6.29 2.38 -20.75
C LEU A 471 -7.26 3.45 -20.22
N VAL A 472 -7.39 4.57 -20.94
CA VAL A 472 -8.31 5.67 -20.61
C VAL A 472 -9.26 5.91 -21.77
N ALA A 473 -10.51 5.44 -21.66
CA ALA A 473 -11.53 5.63 -22.70
C ALA A 473 -11.06 5.21 -24.12
N GLY A 474 -10.29 4.11 -24.20
CA GLY A 474 -9.67 3.61 -25.42
C GLY A 474 -8.28 4.18 -25.77
N TYR A 475 -7.77 5.16 -25.01
CA TYR A 475 -6.39 5.65 -25.14
C TYR A 475 -5.43 4.75 -24.36
N ASP A 476 -4.48 4.11 -25.06
CA ASP A 476 -3.46 3.24 -24.47
C ASP A 476 -2.25 4.06 -23.99
N ILE A 477 -2.07 4.15 -22.68
CA ILE A 477 -0.99 4.94 -22.08
C ILE A 477 0.36 4.31 -22.38
N TYR A 478 0.46 2.98 -22.32
CA TYR A 478 1.72 2.25 -22.45
C TYR A 478 1.94 1.71 -23.87
N GLN A 479 1.68 2.55 -24.86
CA GLN A 479 1.97 2.30 -26.27
C GLN A 479 3.39 2.76 -26.64
N PRO A 480 4.05 2.15 -27.64
CA PRO A 480 5.42 2.50 -28.05
C PRO A 480 5.64 3.99 -28.33
N ASN A 481 4.65 4.68 -28.92
CA ASN A 481 4.74 6.11 -29.23
C ASN A 481 4.82 7.02 -28.00
N ASN A 482 4.50 6.51 -26.81
CA ASN A 482 4.62 7.26 -25.56
C ASN A 482 5.99 7.07 -24.89
N LEU A 483 6.81 6.12 -25.33
CA LEU A 483 8.14 5.88 -24.76
C LEU A 483 9.01 7.14 -24.88
N GLY A 484 9.57 7.61 -23.76
CA GLY A 484 10.42 8.80 -23.71
C GLY A 484 9.67 10.15 -23.65
N ARG A 485 8.34 10.16 -23.78
CA ARG A 485 7.51 11.37 -23.57
C ARG A 485 7.28 11.61 -22.09
N THR A 486 7.16 12.87 -21.69
CA THR A 486 6.84 13.25 -20.30
C THR A 486 5.42 12.86 -19.91
N LEU A 487 5.17 12.63 -18.61
CA LEU A 487 3.81 12.37 -18.11
C LEU A 487 2.86 13.55 -18.43
N ASP A 488 3.34 14.79 -18.38
CA ASP A 488 2.56 15.98 -18.73
C ASP A 488 2.12 15.97 -20.21
N GLU A 489 3.02 15.61 -21.14
CA GLU A 489 2.69 15.50 -22.56
C GLU A 489 1.66 14.40 -22.82
N VAL A 490 1.83 13.22 -22.20
CA VAL A 490 0.90 12.11 -22.35
C VAL A 490 -0.45 12.43 -21.71
N ARG A 491 -0.47 13.11 -20.56
CA ARG A 491 -1.69 13.59 -19.92
C ARG A 491 -2.44 14.58 -20.80
N SER A 492 -1.74 15.53 -21.42
CA SER A 492 -2.36 16.49 -22.34
C SER A 492 -3.04 15.80 -23.54
N ASP A 493 -2.45 14.71 -24.05
CA ASP A 493 -3.07 13.93 -25.13
C ASP A 493 -4.30 13.16 -24.66
N ILE A 494 -4.29 12.64 -23.42
CA ILE A 494 -5.47 12.02 -22.80
C ILE A 494 -6.60 13.04 -22.65
N GLU A 495 -6.31 14.24 -22.16
CA GLU A 495 -7.30 15.31 -22.01
C GLU A 495 -7.93 15.68 -23.37
N LYS A 496 -7.11 15.88 -24.41
CA LYS A 496 -7.59 16.11 -25.78
C LYS A 496 -8.39 14.91 -26.33
N HIS A 497 -8.01 13.69 -26.00
CA HIS A 497 -8.75 12.49 -26.40
C HIS A 497 -10.14 12.45 -25.76
N LEU A 498 -10.25 12.82 -24.48
CA LEU A 498 -11.52 12.92 -23.77
C LEU A 498 -12.41 14.04 -24.35
N GLU A 499 -11.83 15.17 -24.77
CA GLU A 499 -12.56 16.23 -25.48
C GLU A 499 -13.18 15.71 -26.79
N ARG A 500 -12.42 14.95 -27.59
CA ARG A 500 -12.94 14.31 -28.81
C ARG A 500 -14.04 13.28 -28.52
N LYS A 501 -14.08 12.73 -27.31
CA LYS A 501 -15.14 11.83 -26.82
C LYS A 501 -16.36 12.59 -26.27
N GLY A 502 -16.37 13.92 -26.32
CA GLY A 502 -17.51 14.76 -25.94
C GLY A 502 -17.43 15.37 -24.54
N VAL A 503 -16.29 15.24 -23.84
CA VAL A 503 -16.07 15.95 -22.57
C VAL A 503 -15.79 17.43 -22.85
N SER A 504 -16.37 18.35 -22.08
CA SER A 504 -16.06 19.78 -22.23
C SER A 504 -14.60 20.07 -21.87
N ALA A 505 -13.96 21.03 -22.54
CA ALA A 505 -12.57 21.42 -22.24
C ALA A 505 -12.35 21.80 -20.76
N SER A 506 -13.32 22.46 -20.13
CA SER A 506 -13.25 22.78 -18.69
C SER A 506 -13.28 21.55 -17.78
N SER A 507 -13.91 20.45 -18.22
CA SER A 507 -14.01 19.21 -17.44
C SER A 507 -12.97 18.16 -17.82
N ALA A 508 -12.31 18.28 -18.97
CA ALA A 508 -11.36 17.28 -19.45
C ALA A 508 -10.25 16.94 -18.43
N PRO A 509 -9.62 17.91 -17.73
CA PRO A 509 -8.64 17.61 -16.69
C PRO A 509 -9.22 16.86 -15.48
N LEU A 510 -10.48 17.13 -15.13
CA LEU A 510 -11.17 16.47 -14.01
C LEU A 510 -11.55 15.03 -14.37
N VAL A 511 -12.08 14.82 -15.58
CA VAL A 511 -12.42 13.48 -16.07
C VAL A 511 -11.16 12.65 -16.31
N ALA A 512 -10.08 13.24 -16.83
CA ALA A 512 -8.78 12.59 -16.92
C ALA A 512 -8.29 12.14 -15.53
N HIS A 513 -8.41 12.98 -14.51
CA HIS A 513 -8.06 12.63 -13.12
C HIS A 513 -8.84 11.40 -12.63
N LEU A 514 -10.15 11.32 -12.89
CA LEU A 514 -10.99 10.16 -12.51
C LEU A 514 -10.53 8.85 -13.17
N PHE A 515 -10.20 8.88 -14.46
CA PHE A 515 -9.72 7.69 -15.17
C PHE A 515 -8.29 7.31 -14.76
N LEU A 516 -7.39 8.28 -14.66
CA LEU A 516 -5.99 8.06 -14.29
C LEU A 516 -5.85 7.49 -12.88
N ALA A 517 -6.73 7.88 -11.95
CA ALA A 517 -6.72 7.34 -10.59
C ALA A 517 -6.79 5.81 -10.53
N GLN A 518 -7.45 5.18 -11.49
CA GLN A 518 -7.58 3.72 -11.59
C GLN A 518 -6.65 3.11 -12.65
N ALA A 519 -6.40 3.82 -13.75
CA ALA A 519 -5.67 3.29 -14.91
C ALA A 519 -4.15 3.45 -14.82
N ALA A 520 -3.69 4.58 -14.26
CA ALA A 520 -2.27 4.95 -14.18
C ALA A 520 -2.06 6.01 -13.07
N PRO A 521 -2.14 5.59 -11.80
CA PRO A 521 -2.07 6.50 -10.64
C PRO A 521 -0.76 7.27 -10.54
N GLU A 522 0.32 6.85 -11.22
CA GLU A 522 1.59 7.57 -11.26
C GLU A 522 1.47 8.96 -11.89
N PHE A 523 0.46 9.19 -12.74
CA PHE A 523 0.17 10.51 -13.31
C PHE A 523 -0.46 11.48 -12.30
N LEU A 524 -0.83 11.00 -11.11
CA LEU A 524 -1.48 11.78 -10.05
C LEU A 524 -0.57 11.98 -8.82
N ILE A 525 0.70 11.60 -8.90
CA ILE A 525 1.67 11.85 -7.84
C ILE A 525 1.87 13.35 -7.67
N ARG A 526 1.91 13.80 -6.41
CA ARG A 526 2.03 15.22 -6.11
C ARG A 526 3.45 15.75 -6.27
N PRO A 527 3.60 17.03 -6.68
CA PRO A 527 4.85 17.74 -6.53
C PRO A 527 5.30 17.75 -5.06
N ASP A 528 6.60 17.72 -4.83
CA ASP A 528 7.16 17.84 -3.48
C ASP A 528 7.00 19.29 -2.97
N PRO A 529 6.26 19.52 -1.87
CA PRO A 529 6.02 20.87 -1.36
C PRO A 529 7.26 21.54 -0.78
N THR A 530 8.33 20.77 -0.50
CA THR A 530 9.58 21.29 0.08
C THR A 530 10.55 21.83 -0.97
N VAL A 531 10.31 21.54 -2.25
CA VAL A 531 11.13 22.04 -3.35
C VAL A 531 10.70 23.48 -3.67
N SER A 532 11.62 24.42 -3.46
CA SER A 532 11.36 25.85 -3.69
C SER A 532 10.91 26.11 -5.14
N LEU A 533 9.84 26.91 -5.30
CA LEU A 533 9.40 27.42 -6.61
C LEU A 533 10.44 28.32 -7.29
N GLN A 534 11.50 28.71 -6.58
CA GLN A 534 12.63 29.48 -7.11
C GLN A 534 13.81 28.59 -7.53
N ALA A 535 13.80 27.29 -7.22
CA ALA A 535 14.84 26.38 -7.66
C ALA A 535 14.93 26.36 -9.21
N PRO A 536 16.11 26.16 -9.81
CA PRO A 536 16.26 25.94 -11.25
C PRO A 536 15.30 24.85 -11.73
N LYS A 537 14.70 25.00 -12.91
CA LYS A 537 13.69 24.07 -13.43
C LYS A 537 14.22 22.64 -13.48
N GLU A 538 15.51 22.49 -13.76
CA GLU A 538 16.24 21.24 -13.86
C GLU A 538 16.39 20.53 -12.51
N LEU A 539 16.29 21.26 -11.40
CA LEU A 539 16.37 20.75 -10.03
C LEU A 539 14.99 20.60 -9.37
N ARG A 540 13.92 21.02 -10.06
CA ARG A 540 12.56 20.76 -9.61
C ARG A 540 12.23 19.30 -9.90
N LEU A 541 12.16 18.48 -8.86
CA LEU A 541 11.70 17.09 -8.93
C LEU A 541 10.19 17.04 -9.22
N SER A 542 9.80 17.49 -10.42
CA SER A 542 8.40 17.58 -10.86
C SER A 542 7.95 16.22 -11.42
N PRO A 543 6.95 15.55 -10.81
CA PRO A 543 6.47 14.24 -11.26
C PRO A 543 6.07 14.23 -12.74
N GLY A 544 5.41 15.30 -13.20
CA GLY A 544 4.95 15.45 -14.58
C GLY A 544 6.05 15.44 -15.65
N GLN A 545 7.29 15.78 -15.26
CA GLN A 545 8.45 15.82 -16.16
C GLN A 545 9.18 14.47 -16.26
N VAL A 546 8.76 13.47 -15.48
CA VAL A 546 9.26 12.11 -15.62
C VAL A 546 8.82 11.57 -16.98
N THR A 547 9.75 10.94 -17.72
CA THR A 547 9.43 10.36 -19.02
C THR A 547 8.93 8.92 -18.86
N VAL A 548 7.85 8.57 -19.58
CA VAL A 548 7.32 7.21 -19.65
C VAL A 548 8.41 6.24 -20.09
N GLY A 549 8.55 5.13 -19.38
CA GLY A 549 9.56 4.12 -19.62
C GLY A 549 10.95 4.44 -19.06
N SER A 550 11.15 5.54 -18.33
CA SER A 550 12.38 5.76 -17.54
C SER A 550 12.41 4.90 -16.26
N THR A 551 13.58 4.81 -15.62
CA THR A 551 13.74 4.18 -14.30
C THR A 551 12.85 4.86 -13.25
N ALA A 552 12.81 6.20 -13.25
CA ALA A 552 11.94 6.98 -12.38
C ALA A 552 10.46 6.67 -12.59
N TRP A 553 10.03 6.45 -13.84
CA TRP A 553 8.65 6.04 -14.14
C TRP A 553 8.33 4.64 -13.60
N LEU A 554 9.27 3.68 -13.70
CA LEU A 554 9.08 2.35 -13.10
C LEU A 554 8.97 2.44 -11.58
N ASP A 555 9.83 3.24 -10.93
CA ASP A 555 9.77 3.48 -9.48
C ASP A 555 8.43 4.12 -9.09
N MET A 556 7.95 5.11 -9.84
CA MET A 556 6.63 5.70 -9.58
C MET A 556 5.51 4.68 -9.68
N ARG A 557 5.51 3.83 -10.71
CA ARG A 557 4.49 2.79 -10.89
C ARG A 557 4.54 1.75 -9.78
N LEU A 558 5.73 1.29 -9.40
CA LEU A 558 5.86 0.39 -8.26
C LEU A 558 5.38 1.07 -6.98
N GLY A 559 5.83 2.28 -6.68
CA GLY A 559 5.49 2.95 -5.44
C GLY A 559 4.00 3.24 -5.34
N CYS A 560 3.33 3.60 -6.44
CA CYS A 560 1.86 3.67 -6.48
C CYS A 560 1.23 2.31 -6.17
N ALA A 561 1.70 1.24 -6.81
CA ALA A 561 1.19 -0.11 -6.56
C ALA A 561 1.39 -0.53 -5.09
N MET A 562 2.57 -0.26 -4.51
CA MET A 562 2.85 -0.51 -3.10
C MET A 562 1.91 0.30 -2.18
N ALA A 563 1.76 1.60 -2.41
CA ALA A 563 0.89 2.45 -1.62
C ALA A 563 -0.56 1.97 -1.65
N GLU A 564 -1.06 1.64 -2.84
CA GLU A 564 -2.45 1.20 -3.02
C GLU A 564 -2.71 -0.19 -2.43
N LYS A 565 -1.73 -1.10 -2.54
CA LYS A 565 -1.84 -2.42 -1.91
C LYS A 565 -1.76 -2.35 -0.39
N LEU A 566 -0.87 -1.53 0.16
CA LEU A 566 -0.61 -1.48 1.59
C LEU A 566 -1.61 -0.58 2.35
N ALA A 567 -2.10 0.50 1.74
CA ALA A 567 -3.01 1.45 2.39
C ALA A 567 -4.42 1.53 1.81
N GLY A 568 -4.67 0.94 0.63
CA GLY A 568 -5.96 0.93 -0.04
C GLY A 568 -5.99 1.78 -1.32
N ALA A 569 -6.97 1.50 -2.18
CA ALA A 569 -7.08 2.11 -3.50
C ALA A 569 -7.05 3.64 -3.46
N GLY A 570 -6.27 4.24 -4.36
CA GLY A 570 -6.12 5.69 -4.50
C GLY A 570 -5.28 6.39 -3.41
N SER A 571 -4.68 5.67 -2.46
CA SER A 571 -3.81 6.24 -1.42
C SER A 571 -2.58 6.97 -2.01
N SER A 572 -2.03 6.44 -3.10
CA SER A 572 -0.90 7.00 -3.85
C SER A 572 -1.10 8.48 -4.24
N ARG A 573 -2.34 8.91 -4.47
CA ARG A 573 -2.73 10.27 -4.88
C ARG A 573 -2.51 11.34 -3.80
N ALA A 574 -2.36 10.92 -2.55
CA ALA A 574 -2.00 11.80 -1.44
C ALA A 574 -0.47 11.93 -1.26
N MET A 575 0.32 11.10 -1.95
CA MET A 575 1.77 11.07 -1.80
C MET A 575 2.47 11.98 -2.81
N ASN A 576 3.57 12.59 -2.37
CA ASN A 576 4.48 13.30 -3.27
C ASN A 576 5.57 12.37 -3.83
N TYR A 577 6.32 12.87 -4.83
CA TYR A 577 7.36 12.11 -5.51
C TYR A 577 8.42 11.53 -4.55
N THR A 578 8.89 12.31 -3.58
CA THR A 578 9.89 11.85 -2.59
C THR A 578 9.34 10.73 -1.72
N GLN A 579 8.08 10.83 -1.28
CA GLN A 579 7.42 9.80 -0.48
C GLN A 579 7.27 8.49 -1.29
N ILE A 580 6.91 8.58 -2.57
CA ILE A 580 6.81 7.43 -3.48
C ILE A 580 8.19 6.77 -3.69
N LEU A 581 9.23 7.56 -3.96
CA LEU A 581 10.58 7.03 -4.10
C LEU A 581 11.08 6.37 -2.82
N ASN A 582 10.84 6.97 -1.65
CA ASN A 582 11.22 6.37 -0.37
C ASN A 582 10.53 5.02 -0.15
N LEU A 583 9.27 4.88 -0.57
CA LEU A 583 8.55 3.61 -0.49
C LEU A 583 9.21 2.53 -1.36
N THR A 584 9.61 2.86 -2.59
CA THR A 584 10.32 1.90 -3.48
C THR A 584 11.74 1.56 -3.04
N ARG A 585 12.33 2.35 -2.14
CA ARG A 585 13.67 2.11 -1.59
C ARG A 585 13.66 1.18 -0.38
N LEU A 586 12.49 0.78 0.10
CA LEU A 586 12.39 -0.19 1.17
C LEU A 586 12.91 -1.55 0.71
N ASN A 587 13.90 -2.08 1.42
CA ASN A 587 14.36 -3.44 1.21
C ASN A 587 13.36 -4.41 1.83
N ALA A 588 13.11 -5.53 1.16
CA ALA A 588 12.32 -6.61 1.73
C ALA A 588 13.04 -7.17 2.97
N THR A 589 12.31 -7.27 4.08
CA THR A 589 12.79 -7.87 5.33
C THR A 589 12.37 -9.34 5.47
N THR A 590 11.42 -9.78 4.66
CA THR A 590 10.92 -11.16 4.60
C THR A 590 10.71 -11.61 3.16
N LEU A 591 10.63 -12.92 2.94
CA LEU A 591 10.34 -13.50 1.61
C LEU A 591 8.97 -13.05 1.09
N GLU A 592 7.97 -12.94 1.97
CA GLU A 592 6.63 -12.49 1.60
C GLU A 592 6.63 -11.04 1.08
N GLN A 593 7.41 -10.15 1.70
CA GLN A 593 7.58 -8.79 1.22
C GLN A 593 8.32 -8.76 -0.13
N GLU A 594 9.33 -9.61 -0.29
CA GLU A 594 10.09 -9.71 -1.53
C GLU A 594 9.20 -10.19 -2.70
N GLU A 595 8.39 -11.21 -2.47
CA GLU A 595 7.41 -11.71 -3.44
C GLU A 595 6.38 -10.65 -3.81
N LEU A 596 5.84 -9.92 -2.82
CA LEU A 596 4.90 -8.84 -3.06
C LEU A 596 5.53 -7.72 -3.91
N ILE A 597 6.76 -7.30 -3.60
CA ILE A 597 7.44 -6.24 -4.37
C ILE A 597 7.70 -6.71 -5.82
N LYS A 598 8.11 -7.97 -6.01
CA LYS A 598 8.31 -8.56 -7.33
C LYS A 598 7.00 -8.64 -8.15
N ASP A 599 5.90 -9.05 -7.51
CA ASP A 599 4.55 -9.05 -8.11
C ASP A 599 4.20 -7.65 -8.65
N LEU A 600 4.28 -6.65 -7.78
CA LEU A 600 3.91 -5.28 -8.11
C LEU A 600 4.83 -4.66 -9.17
N GLY A 601 6.11 -5.06 -9.19
CA GLY A 601 7.09 -4.62 -10.18
C GLY A 601 6.95 -5.29 -11.56
N ALA A 602 6.26 -6.44 -11.65
CA ALA A 602 6.20 -7.21 -12.88
C ALA A 602 5.42 -6.52 -14.00
N LYS A 603 4.23 -5.99 -13.71
CA LYS A 603 3.40 -5.32 -14.71
C LYS A 603 4.08 -4.07 -15.31
N PRO A 604 4.68 -3.17 -14.51
CA PRO A 604 5.45 -2.05 -15.06
C PRO A 604 6.61 -2.46 -15.98
N LEU A 605 7.34 -3.51 -15.62
CA LEU A 605 8.44 -4.04 -16.42
C LEU A 605 7.97 -4.63 -17.76
N LEU A 606 6.86 -5.38 -17.75
CA LEU A 606 6.27 -5.93 -18.97
C LEU A 606 5.73 -4.82 -19.89
N ASP A 607 5.07 -3.81 -19.33
CA ASP A 607 4.62 -2.64 -20.10
C ASP A 607 5.80 -1.88 -20.71
N TRP A 608 6.91 -1.73 -19.97
CA TRP A 608 8.14 -1.17 -20.51
C TRP A 608 8.66 -1.99 -21.70
N ALA A 609 8.71 -3.31 -21.57
CA ALA A 609 9.23 -4.19 -22.62
C ALA A 609 8.38 -4.14 -23.90
N ILE A 610 7.06 -3.98 -23.78
CA ILE A 610 6.15 -3.75 -24.91
C ILE A 610 6.48 -2.41 -25.59
N MET A 611 6.58 -1.33 -24.80
CA MET A 611 6.89 -0.01 -25.33
C MET A 611 8.26 0.03 -26.01
N ALA A 612 9.24 -0.68 -25.44
CA ALA A 612 10.60 -0.82 -25.96
C ALA A 612 10.70 -1.81 -27.14
N GLY A 613 9.62 -2.50 -27.50
CA GLY A 613 9.58 -3.42 -28.64
C GLY A 613 10.31 -4.75 -28.41
N ILE A 614 10.52 -5.17 -27.15
CA ILE A 614 11.15 -6.46 -26.82
C ILE A 614 10.25 -7.63 -27.25
N PHE A 615 8.94 -7.50 -27.02
CA PHE A 615 7.92 -8.40 -27.52
C PHE A 615 6.62 -7.64 -27.79
N PRO A 616 5.74 -8.15 -28.69
CA PRO A 616 4.48 -7.49 -29.00
C PRO A 616 3.49 -7.59 -27.82
N LYS A 617 2.60 -6.60 -27.72
CA LYS A 617 1.46 -6.65 -26.79
C LYS A 617 0.54 -7.81 -27.14
N THR A 618 0.22 -8.65 -26.16
CA THR A 618 -0.71 -9.77 -26.36
C THR A 618 -2.17 -9.29 -26.31
N ARG A 619 -3.06 -9.99 -27.02
CA ARG A 619 -4.49 -9.61 -27.11
C ARG A 619 -5.23 -9.81 -25.79
N ASP A 620 -4.87 -10.84 -25.05
CA ASP A 620 -5.39 -11.18 -23.73
C ASP A 620 -4.64 -10.48 -22.59
N GLY A 621 -3.51 -9.83 -22.87
CA GLY A 621 -2.68 -9.17 -21.87
C GLY A 621 -1.91 -10.15 -20.97
N ARG A 622 -1.85 -11.43 -21.35
CA ARG A 622 -1.10 -12.46 -20.64
C ARG A 622 0.33 -12.53 -21.17
N TYR A 623 1.27 -12.78 -20.26
CA TYR A 623 2.69 -12.93 -20.56
C TYR A 623 3.24 -14.16 -19.85
N SER A 624 4.22 -14.81 -20.49
CA SER A 624 4.88 -16.02 -19.96
C SER A 624 6.07 -15.65 -19.05
N PRO A 625 6.56 -16.61 -18.24
CA PRO A 625 7.82 -16.43 -17.52
C PRO A 625 9.01 -16.07 -18.43
N GLY A 626 9.02 -16.58 -19.66
CA GLY A 626 10.05 -16.24 -20.65
C GLY A 626 9.97 -14.79 -21.12
N ASP A 627 8.76 -14.23 -21.26
CA ASP A 627 8.57 -12.81 -21.58
C ASP A 627 9.08 -11.92 -20.43
N TYR A 628 8.81 -12.32 -19.19
CA TYR A 628 9.34 -11.63 -18.01
C TYR A 628 10.87 -11.67 -17.96
N GLU A 629 11.48 -12.84 -18.19
CA GLU A 629 12.93 -12.99 -18.25
C GLU A 629 13.55 -12.12 -19.35
N ALA A 630 12.93 -12.09 -20.54
CA ALA A 630 13.36 -11.25 -21.65
C ALA A 630 13.27 -9.75 -21.30
N ALA A 631 12.16 -9.30 -20.70
CA ALA A 631 11.98 -7.93 -20.24
C ALA A 631 13.04 -7.54 -19.19
N SER A 632 13.22 -8.39 -18.17
CA SER A 632 14.21 -8.23 -17.10
C SER A 632 15.63 -8.07 -17.65
N LYS A 633 16.05 -8.99 -18.52
CA LYS A 633 17.38 -8.98 -19.13
C LYS A 633 17.59 -7.73 -20.01
N ALA A 634 16.59 -7.38 -20.82
CA ALA A 634 16.66 -6.19 -21.68
C ALA A 634 16.74 -4.90 -20.86
N PHE A 635 15.97 -4.81 -19.77
CA PHE A 635 15.99 -3.66 -18.89
C PHE A 635 17.34 -3.53 -18.16
N ALA A 636 17.86 -4.62 -17.61
CA ALA A 636 19.17 -4.64 -16.95
C ALA A 636 20.30 -4.22 -17.91
N ALA A 637 20.26 -4.67 -19.17
CA ALA A 637 21.22 -4.24 -20.19
C ALA A 637 21.14 -2.74 -20.49
N ARG A 638 19.92 -2.17 -20.55
CA ARG A 638 19.71 -0.73 -20.70
C ARG A 638 20.26 0.07 -19.51
N GLU A 639 20.01 -0.37 -18.28
CA GLU A 639 20.50 0.30 -17.08
C GLU A 639 22.03 0.28 -17.00
N GLU A 640 22.65 -0.85 -17.37
CA GLU A 640 24.11 -0.95 -17.50
C GLU A 640 24.64 0.04 -18.54
N ALA A 641 24.06 0.06 -19.74
CA ALA A 641 24.46 0.99 -20.80
C ALA A 641 24.30 2.47 -20.37
N THR A 642 23.21 2.79 -19.68
CA THR A 642 22.93 4.14 -19.16
C THR A 642 23.97 4.54 -18.11
N ARG A 643 24.31 3.63 -17.19
CA ARG A 643 25.36 3.86 -16.19
C ARG A 643 26.73 4.04 -16.82
N GLN A 644 27.09 3.24 -17.83
CA GLN A 644 28.36 3.38 -18.54
C GLN A 644 28.44 4.72 -19.29
N ALA A 645 27.34 5.14 -19.93
CA ALA A 645 27.25 6.45 -20.56
C ALA A 645 27.42 7.58 -19.54
N PHE A 646 26.73 7.50 -18.38
CA PHE A 646 26.88 8.48 -17.31
C PHE A 646 28.29 8.53 -16.74
N ALA A 647 28.93 7.37 -16.51
CA ALA A 647 30.31 7.30 -16.04
C ALA A 647 31.27 7.96 -17.05
N THR A 648 31.06 7.71 -18.34
CA THR A 648 31.86 8.32 -19.43
C THR A 648 31.69 9.85 -19.45
N LEU A 649 30.44 10.34 -19.37
CA LEU A 649 30.15 11.77 -19.34
C LEU A 649 30.71 12.45 -18.08
N SER A 650 30.67 11.76 -16.93
CA SER A 650 31.19 12.25 -15.65
C SER A 650 32.72 12.23 -15.59
N GLN A 651 33.36 11.38 -16.39
CA GLN A 651 34.81 11.31 -16.54
C GLN A 651 35.34 12.30 -17.59
N TRP A 652 34.49 13.04 -18.30
CA TRP A 652 34.95 14.06 -19.25
C TRP A 652 35.79 15.12 -18.52
N PRO A 653 37.11 15.22 -18.78
CA PRO A 653 38.02 16.08 -18.03
C PRO A 653 37.89 17.60 -18.33
N GLY A 654 36.76 18.07 -18.85
CA GLY A 654 36.71 19.30 -19.66
C GLY A 654 37.53 19.14 -20.95
N PRO A 655 37.66 20.19 -21.81
CA PRO A 655 38.61 20.13 -22.90
C PRO A 655 40.00 19.85 -22.30
N ALA A 656 40.71 18.85 -22.82
CA ALA A 656 42.11 18.66 -22.53
C ALA A 656 42.84 20.01 -22.73
N PRO A 657 43.93 20.31 -21.98
CA PRO A 657 44.84 21.39 -22.32
C PRO A 657 45.56 21.01 -23.63
N VAL A 658 44.81 21.04 -24.73
CA VAL A 658 45.38 21.22 -26.04
C VAL A 658 45.90 22.65 -25.98
N TYR A 659 47.21 22.82 -26.10
CA TYR A 659 47.74 24.08 -26.60
C TYR A 659 47.04 24.33 -27.93
N VAL A 660 45.96 25.11 -27.91
CA VAL A 660 45.38 25.69 -29.10
C VAL A 660 46.30 26.87 -29.39
N PRO A 661 47.17 26.82 -30.42
CA PRO A 661 47.88 28.02 -30.82
C PRO A 661 46.80 29.08 -31.07
N ASN A 662 46.96 30.29 -30.54
CA ASN A 662 46.00 31.36 -30.80
C ASN A 662 46.01 31.69 -32.31
N SER A 663 45.20 30.94 -33.07
CA SER A 663 45.03 31.07 -34.50
C SER A 663 44.22 32.32 -34.81
N PHE A 664 43.51 32.92 -33.85
CA PHE A 664 42.83 34.21 -34.04
C PHE A 664 43.80 35.40 -33.98
N SER A 665 44.91 35.29 -33.26
CA SER A 665 45.96 36.33 -33.18
C SER A 665 47.25 35.96 -33.91
N SER A 666 47.22 34.94 -34.78
CA SER A 666 48.42 34.53 -35.52
C SER A 666 48.73 35.52 -36.65
N THR A 667 50.01 35.76 -36.92
CA THR A 667 50.47 36.62 -38.03
C THR A 667 49.87 36.20 -39.37
N LYS A 668 49.64 34.89 -39.56
CA LYS A 668 49.02 34.32 -40.75
C LYS A 668 47.54 34.66 -40.87
N THR A 669 46.79 34.64 -39.77
CA THR A 669 45.37 35.01 -39.74
C THR A 669 45.18 36.52 -39.88
N GLY A 670 46.09 37.34 -39.35
CA GLY A 670 46.14 38.77 -39.63
C GLY A 670 46.31 39.06 -41.11
N GLN A 671 47.27 38.40 -41.77
CA GLN A 671 47.50 38.54 -43.21
C GLN A 671 46.32 38.05 -44.07
N ILE A 672 45.64 36.97 -43.65
CA ILE A 672 44.45 36.46 -44.34
C ILE A 672 43.26 37.42 -44.16
N ALA A 673 43.03 37.94 -42.96
CA ALA A 673 41.95 38.90 -42.70
C ALA A 673 42.15 40.23 -43.44
N GLU A 674 43.39 40.71 -43.50
CA GLU A 674 43.76 41.94 -44.22
C GLU A 674 43.65 41.75 -45.75
N ALA A 675 44.00 40.56 -46.27
CA ALA A 675 43.77 40.20 -47.67
C ALA A 675 42.27 40.12 -48.01
N ILE A 676 41.45 39.53 -47.12
CA ILE A 676 40.00 39.37 -47.31
C ILE A 676 39.26 40.70 -47.21
N LEU A 677 39.63 41.58 -46.27
CA LEU A 677 39.00 42.90 -46.13
C LEU A 677 39.32 43.82 -47.30
N ASN A 678 40.54 43.72 -47.86
CA ASN A 678 40.93 44.46 -49.06
C ASN A 678 40.30 43.93 -50.36
N SER A 679 39.69 42.74 -50.35
CA SER A 679 39.20 42.08 -51.58
C SER A 679 37.68 41.88 -51.68
N THR A 680 36.88 42.16 -50.64
CA THR A 680 35.55 41.51 -50.57
C THR A 680 34.33 42.43 -50.41
N PHE A 681 34.47 43.72 -50.10
CA PHE A 681 33.30 44.61 -50.08
C PHE A 681 33.17 45.43 -51.37
N ASP A 682 32.58 44.82 -52.39
CA ASP A 682 31.71 45.55 -53.31
C ASP A 682 30.63 44.64 -53.93
N GLY A 683 29.37 44.98 -53.68
CA GLY A 683 28.32 44.87 -54.71
C GLY A 683 27.44 43.63 -54.84
N ARG A 684 27.33 42.68 -53.89
CA ARG A 684 26.45 41.47 -54.10
C ARG A 684 25.58 41.02 -52.92
N ARG A 685 24.95 41.96 -52.20
CA ARG A 685 24.07 41.63 -51.06
C ARG A 685 22.80 40.85 -51.44
N GLU A 686 22.18 41.15 -52.59
CA GLU A 686 20.92 40.49 -52.99
C GLU A 686 21.12 39.05 -53.47
N GLN A 687 22.24 38.73 -54.13
CA GLN A 687 22.58 37.36 -54.56
C GLN A 687 22.93 36.43 -53.37
N LEU A 688 23.43 36.97 -52.26
CA LEU A 688 23.72 36.20 -51.05
C LEU A 688 22.45 35.90 -50.23
N LEU A 689 21.40 36.71 -50.37
CA LEU A 689 20.09 36.45 -49.76
C LEU A 689 19.30 35.38 -50.52
N GLU A 690 19.49 35.26 -51.83
CA GLU A 690 18.91 34.17 -52.63
C GLU A 690 19.60 32.81 -52.36
N TYR A 691 20.94 32.79 -52.25
CA TYR A 691 21.69 31.57 -51.86
C TYR A 691 21.41 31.10 -50.43
N ALA A 692 21.16 32.02 -49.49
CA ALA A 692 20.85 31.67 -48.11
C ALA A 692 19.45 31.05 -47.90
N ASN A 693 18.56 31.16 -48.90
CA ASN A 693 17.21 30.58 -48.87
C ASN A 693 17.11 29.25 -49.64
N GLU A 694 18.23 28.71 -50.17
CA GLU A 694 18.27 27.35 -50.70
C GLU A 694 18.52 26.33 -49.56
N PRO A 695 17.73 25.25 -49.46
CA PRO A 695 17.94 24.22 -48.44
C PRO A 695 19.28 23.51 -48.65
N THR A 696 20.05 23.36 -47.57
CA THR A 696 21.40 22.80 -47.65
C THR A 696 21.37 21.27 -47.85
N LYS A 697 22.44 20.70 -48.42
CA LYS A 697 22.63 19.24 -48.54
C LYS A 697 22.67 18.51 -47.18
N MET A 698 22.65 19.23 -46.06
CA MET A 698 22.53 18.68 -44.71
C MET A 698 21.06 18.53 -44.28
N GLU A 699 20.14 19.33 -44.81
CA GLU A 699 18.70 19.25 -44.58
C GLU A 699 18.03 18.10 -45.37
N GLN A 700 18.61 17.71 -46.52
CA GLN A 700 18.22 16.45 -47.22
C GLN A 700 18.79 15.18 -46.56
N ARG A 701 19.63 15.30 -45.51
CA ARG A 701 20.19 14.17 -44.76
C ARG A 701 19.48 13.87 -43.43
N SER A 702 18.40 14.58 -43.11
CA SER A 702 17.56 14.32 -41.94
C SER A 702 16.45 13.28 -42.22
N SER A 703 16.81 12.21 -42.93
CA SER A 703 16.07 10.94 -42.94
C SER A 703 16.86 9.93 -42.11
N PHE A 704 16.20 9.33 -41.12
CA PHE A 704 16.64 8.24 -40.23
C PHE A 704 17.83 7.37 -40.69
N PRO A 705 18.58 6.80 -39.73
CA PRO A 705 19.21 5.51 -39.95
C PRO A 705 18.79 4.51 -38.87
N PHE A 706 17.83 3.63 -39.17
CA PHE A 706 17.94 2.18 -38.92
C PHE A 706 17.04 1.44 -39.91
N ASP A 707 17.67 0.91 -40.95
CA ASP A 707 17.08 -0.07 -41.85
C ASP A 707 17.15 -1.45 -41.18
N SER A 708 16.01 -2.13 -41.17
CA SER A 708 15.79 -3.45 -40.58
C SER A 708 16.41 -4.52 -41.46
N GLY A 709 17.54 -5.11 -41.04
CA GLY A 709 17.99 -6.34 -41.73
C GLY A 709 19.33 -7.00 -41.40
N LYS A 710 20.31 -6.39 -40.71
CA LYS A 710 21.66 -7.01 -40.60
C LYS A 710 22.44 -6.72 -39.31
N VAL A 711 21.85 -6.99 -38.14
CA VAL A 711 22.58 -6.90 -36.84
C VAL A 711 22.94 -8.30 -36.26
N PHE A 712 22.41 -9.39 -36.83
CA PHE A 712 22.74 -10.76 -36.42
C PHE A 712 23.30 -11.58 -37.59
N THR A 713 24.57 -11.34 -37.94
CA THR A 713 25.36 -12.32 -38.71
C THR A 713 26.33 -13.05 -37.78
N ILE A 714 26.45 -14.36 -37.98
CA ILE A 714 27.34 -15.28 -37.23
C ILE A 714 28.80 -14.79 -37.23
N ASP A 715 29.23 -14.10 -38.28
CA ASP A 715 30.61 -13.63 -38.42
C ASP A 715 30.95 -12.42 -37.52
N ASN A 716 29.98 -11.63 -37.09
CA ASN A 716 30.21 -10.51 -36.16
C ASN A 716 30.17 -10.93 -34.68
N LEU A 717 29.57 -12.09 -34.37
CA LEU A 717 29.55 -12.68 -33.03
C LEU A 717 30.88 -13.34 -32.64
N ARG A 718 31.67 -13.85 -33.61
CA ARG A 718 32.98 -14.48 -33.36
C ARG A 718 34.09 -13.50 -32.99
N THR A 719 34.04 -12.27 -33.45
CA THR A 719 35.09 -11.25 -33.19
C THR A 719 34.92 -10.57 -31.83
N VAL A 720 33.70 -10.55 -31.28
CA VAL A 720 33.42 -10.03 -29.94
C VAL A 720 33.65 -11.10 -28.85
N LEU A 721 33.57 -12.38 -29.20
CA LEU A 721 33.82 -13.51 -28.29
C LEU A 721 35.31 -13.86 -28.08
N SER A 722 36.25 -13.20 -28.76
CA SER A 722 37.69 -13.48 -28.65
C SER A 722 38.46 -12.53 -27.70
N LEU A 723 37.77 -11.70 -26.91
CA LEU A 723 38.40 -10.72 -26.02
C LEU A 723 38.05 -10.85 -24.53
N THR A 724 37.60 -12.04 -24.09
CA THR A 724 37.38 -12.35 -22.66
C THR A 724 38.11 -13.63 -22.22
N PRO A 725 38.96 -13.58 -21.15
CA PRO A 725 39.58 -14.77 -20.57
C PRO A 725 38.54 -15.71 -19.91
N PHE A 726 38.81 -17.03 -19.98
CA PHE A 726 37.99 -18.16 -19.48
C PHE A 726 36.76 -18.56 -20.31
N VAL A 727 36.88 -18.52 -21.63
CA VAL A 727 35.93 -19.15 -22.59
C VAL A 727 36.31 -20.62 -22.93
N GLY A 728 37.22 -21.25 -22.19
CA GLY A 728 37.67 -22.62 -22.47
C GLY A 728 36.73 -23.77 -22.05
N SER A 729 35.74 -23.53 -21.19
CA SER A 729 34.92 -24.61 -20.58
C SER A 729 33.42 -24.57 -20.93
N VAL A 730 32.98 -23.59 -21.71
CA VAL A 730 31.58 -23.46 -22.14
C VAL A 730 31.36 -24.00 -23.57
N VAL A 731 32.39 -24.07 -24.40
CA VAL A 731 32.28 -24.59 -25.78
C VAL A 731 32.28 -26.13 -25.84
N ASN A 732 32.95 -26.83 -24.91
CA ASN A 732 32.96 -28.31 -24.92
C ASN A 732 31.67 -28.97 -24.39
N ILE A 733 30.79 -28.21 -23.73
CA ILE A 733 29.47 -28.69 -23.28
C ILE A 733 28.40 -28.46 -24.36
N ALA A 734 28.60 -27.47 -25.24
CA ALA A 734 27.72 -27.23 -26.38
C ALA A 734 27.87 -28.26 -27.51
N ASP A 735 29.01 -28.95 -27.61
CA ASP A 735 29.27 -30.00 -28.61
C ASP A 735 29.09 -31.45 -28.08
N GLY A 736 28.47 -31.64 -26.90
CA GLY A 736 27.95 -32.95 -26.49
C GLY A 736 28.96 -33.99 -26.00
N ASN A 737 30.14 -33.59 -25.51
CA ASN A 737 31.16 -34.53 -25.01
C ASN A 737 31.33 -34.47 -23.47
N ILE A 738 30.43 -35.16 -22.75
CA ILE A 738 30.28 -35.10 -21.28
C ILE A 738 31.40 -35.84 -20.50
N GLY A 739 32.28 -36.59 -21.17
CA GLY A 739 33.25 -37.48 -20.51
C GLY A 739 34.52 -36.83 -19.94
N GLU A 740 34.98 -35.69 -20.46
CA GLU A 740 36.26 -35.08 -20.01
C GLU A 740 36.10 -33.83 -19.14
N GLY A 741 34.90 -33.25 -19.04
CA GLY A 741 34.60 -32.17 -18.07
C GLY A 741 34.53 -32.64 -16.61
N LEU A 742 34.44 -33.95 -16.37
CA LEU A 742 34.28 -34.51 -15.02
C LEU A 742 35.61 -34.91 -14.33
N LYS A 743 36.75 -34.84 -15.02
CA LYS A 743 38.05 -35.28 -14.47
C LYS A 743 38.82 -34.20 -13.71
N GLY A 744 38.47 -32.93 -13.87
CA GLY A 744 39.07 -31.83 -13.09
C GLY A 744 38.51 -31.67 -11.66
N LEU A 745 37.38 -32.32 -11.35
CA LEU A 745 36.71 -32.20 -10.05
C LEU A 745 36.97 -33.40 -9.10
N LEU A 746 37.75 -34.39 -9.54
CA LEU A 746 37.95 -35.65 -8.83
C LEU A 746 39.24 -35.73 -8.01
N ILE A 747 40.06 -34.67 -7.97
CA ILE A 747 41.31 -34.66 -7.18
C ILE A 747 41.12 -34.01 -5.80
N ASP A 748 40.16 -33.11 -5.61
CA ASP A 748 40.00 -32.38 -4.34
C ASP A 748 38.98 -32.98 -3.34
N PHE A 749 38.57 -34.25 -3.52
CA PHE A 749 37.70 -34.93 -2.55
C PHE A 749 38.21 -36.28 -2.05
N THR A 750 39.52 -36.52 -2.14
CA THR A 750 40.18 -37.71 -1.59
C THR A 750 40.68 -37.48 -0.16
N SER A 751 39.84 -36.95 0.74
CA SER A 751 40.18 -36.90 2.16
C SER A 751 38.95 -36.76 3.08
N PHE A 752 37.87 -37.51 2.88
CA PHE A 752 36.91 -37.74 3.98
C PHE A 752 36.06 -39.02 3.82
N ALA A 753 36.68 -40.09 3.29
CA ALA A 753 36.11 -41.44 3.23
C ALA A 753 36.77 -42.43 4.22
N ALA A 754 37.42 -41.93 5.26
CA ALA A 754 37.86 -42.72 6.42
C ALA A 754 37.40 -41.93 7.65
N THR A 755 36.29 -42.23 8.33
CA THR A 755 35.95 -43.50 8.99
C THR A 755 34.43 -43.65 9.07
N GLY A 756 33.91 -44.77 8.57
CA GLY A 756 32.48 -45.14 8.57
C GLY A 756 31.85 -45.30 9.97
N GLY A 757 30.56 -45.58 10.11
CA GLY A 757 29.50 -45.88 9.16
C GLY A 757 28.24 -46.30 9.93
N LEU A 758 27.06 -46.10 9.29
CA LEU A 758 25.77 -46.80 9.39
C LEU A 758 25.35 -47.36 10.77
N VAL A 759 24.24 -46.95 11.40
CA VAL A 759 22.85 -47.28 11.03
C VAL A 759 21.95 -46.22 11.71
N THR A 760 21.44 -45.19 11.02
CA THR A 760 20.04 -45.11 10.52
C THR A 760 19.92 -43.98 9.48
N ALA A 761 20.55 -44.15 8.31
CA ALA A 761 20.55 -43.19 7.20
C ALA A 761 19.54 -43.53 6.08
N LYS A 762 18.30 -43.94 6.41
CA LYS A 762 17.27 -44.25 5.39
C LYS A 762 16.08 -43.30 5.31
N ALA A 763 15.96 -42.33 6.23
CA ALA A 763 14.95 -41.26 6.15
C ALA A 763 15.52 -39.88 5.75
N PHE A 764 16.86 -39.76 5.66
CA PHE A 764 17.56 -38.49 5.43
C PHE A 764 18.11 -38.32 3.99
N TYR A 765 17.83 -39.22 3.04
CA TYR A 765 18.37 -39.12 1.67
C TYR A 765 17.48 -38.34 0.68
N LYS A 766 16.37 -37.71 1.10
CA LYS A 766 15.48 -36.98 0.17
C LYS A 766 15.30 -35.49 0.44
N GLY A 767 15.99 -34.93 1.43
CA GLY A 767 16.06 -33.49 1.62
C GLY A 767 17.38 -33.17 2.29
N ILE A 768 18.09 -32.18 1.75
CA ILE A 768 19.39 -31.63 2.20
C ILE A 768 20.63 -32.23 1.51
N LYS A 769 20.98 -31.65 0.36
CA LYS A 769 22.35 -31.20 0.09
C LYS A 769 22.29 -29.79 -0.50
N ALA A 770 22.44 -28.80 0.38
CA ALA A 770 23.13 -27.54 0.11
C ALA A 770 23.49 -26.92 1.46
N VAL A 771 24.62 -27.36 2.05
CA VAL A 771 25.33 -26.57 3.06
C VAL A 771 26.62 -26.11 2.41
N VAL A 772 26.69 -24.80 2.25
CA VAL A 772 27.84 -23.99 1.84
C VAL A 772 28.77 -23.82 3.05
N PRO A 773 30.10 -23.99 2.93
CA PRO A 773 31.02 -23.45 3.91
C PRO A 773 31.37 -21.99 3.56
N LEU A 774 31.23 -21.13 4.56
CA LEU A 774 31.57 -19.71 4.61
C LEU A 774 33.09 -19.44 4.67
N GLY A 775 33.49 -18.28 4.13
CA GLY A 775 34.67 -17.49 4.53
C GLY A 775 35.41 -16.88 3.32
N ASN A 776 35.79 -15.61 3.26
CA ASN A 776 35.70 -14.44 4.14
C ASN A 776 35.93 -13.17 3.28
N ARG A 777 35.14 -12.10 3.54
CA ARG A 777 35.36 -10.63 3.39
C ARG A 777 36.39 -10.08 2.37
N ALA A 778 36.26 -8.91 1.74
CA ALA A 778 35.23 -7.91 1.49
C ALA A 778 35.92 -6.71 0.77
N PHE A 779 35.21 -5.98 -0.10
CA PHE A 779 35.43 -4.57 -0.54
C PHE A 779 36.63 -4.25 -1.48
N SER A 780 36.55 -3.29 -2.41
CA SER A 780 35.87 -1.95 -2.41
C SER A 780 34.95 -1.72 -3.63
N MET A 781 33.82 -1.00 -3.63
CA MET A 781 33.14 -0.03 -2.74
C MET A 781 33.93 1.22 -2.37
N THR A 782 33.89 2.26 -3.22
CA THR A 782 33.94 3.67 -2.76
C THR A 782 33.25 4.72 -3.66
N ALA A 783 32.60 4.38 -4.78
CA ALA A 783 32.00 5.42 -5.65
C ALA A 783 30.67 5.03 -6.32
N LEU A 784 29.75 4.42 -5.57
CA LEU A 784 28.38 4.10 -6.03
C LEU A 784 27.32 4.80 -5.16
N LYS A 785 27.56 6.08 -4.84
CA LYS A 785 26.58 6.95 -4.18
C LYS A 785 25.72 7.61 -5.25
N GLY A 786 24.59 7.03 -5.62
CA GLY A 786 23.60 7.77 -6.44
C GLY A 786 22.44 7.00 -7.06
N SER A 787 22.58 5.70 -7.37
CA SER A 787 21.54 4.93 -8.06
C SER A 787 21.19 3.64 -7.30
N GLY A 788 19.92 3.51 -6.90
CA GLY A 788 19.41 2.69 -5.79
C GLY A 788 19.57 1.15 -5.88
N PRO A 789 19.61 0.44 -4.72
CA PRO A 789 19.55 -1.03 -4.56
C PRO A 789 18.30 -1.72 -5.12
N PHE A 790 17.22 -0.98 -5.41
CA PHE A 790 15.97 -1.51 -5.95
C PHE A 790 16.12 -2.19 -7.32
N LEU A 791 17.01 -1.67 -8.18
CA LEU A 791 17.37 -2.32 -9.45
C LEU A 791 18.06 -3.68 -9.23
N ARG A 792 18.67 -3.93 -8.07
CA ARG A 792 19.39 -5.19 -7.81
C ARG A 792 18.46 -6.34 -7.40
N SER A 793 17.33 -6.07 -6.77
CA SER A 793 16.40 -7.11 -6.29
C SER A 793 15.39 -7.57 -7.35
N LEU A 794 15.05 -6.72 -8.32
CA LEU A 794 14.16 -7.07 -9.44
C LEU A 794 14.81 -8.01 -10.48
N PHE A 795 16.14 -8.03 -10.58
CA PHE A 795 16.85 -8.65 -11.72
C PHE A 795 17.71 -9.88 -11.39
N ASN A 796 17.50 -10.55 -10.25
CA ASN A 796 18.08 -11.89 -9.99
C ASN A 796 17.01 -12.97 -9.73
N PRO A 797 16.32 -13.47 -10.79
CA PRO A 797 15.23 -14.43 -10.68
C PRO A 797 15.64 -15.93 -10.72
N LEU A 798 16.90 -16.32 -10.50
CA LEU A 798 17.35 -17.72 -10.56
C LEU A 798 17.69 -18.36 -9.20
N ASP A 799 16.77 -18.30 -8.23
CA ASP A 799 16.83 -19.17 -7.04
C ASP A 799 15.44 -19.65 -6.56
N GLY A 800 14.61 -20.20 -7.46
CA GLY A 800 13.38 -20.91 -7.06
C GLY A 800 12.33 -21.10 -8.16
N THR A 801 12.23 -22.32 -8.70
CA THR A 801 11.40 -22.73 -9.86
C THR A 801 9.90 -22.94 -9.57
N LEU A 802 9.04 -22.65 -10.56
CA LEU A 802 7.56 -22.77 -10.57
C LEU A 802 7.04 -23.84 -11.57
N ASN A 803 5.98 -24.58 -11.19
CA ASN A 803 5.15 -25.47 -12.03
C ASN A 803 3.90 -25.84 -11.17
N VAL A 804 2.60 -25.78 -11.53
CA VAL A 804 1.82 -26.29 -12.69
C VAL A 804 0.33 -25.99 -12.39
N LEU A 805 -0.52 -25.76 -13.41
CA LEU A 805 -1.99 -25.64 -13.34
C LEU A 805 -2.67 -26.80 -14.12
N LYS A 806 -3.85 -27.31 -13.66
CA LYS A 806 -5.00 -27.77 -14.50
C LYS A 806 -6.20 -28.36 -13.69
N SER A 807 -7.43 -27.95 -14.05
CA SER A 807 -8.77 -28.61 -13.94
C SER A 807 -9.79 -28.32 -12.79
N GLY A 808 -10.92 -27.68 -13.16
CA GLY A 808 -12.33 -28.07 -12.95
C GLY A 808 -12.99 -28.10 -11.55
N ALA A 809 -12.29 -28.51 -10.49
CA ALA A 809 -12.89 -28.78 -9.16
C ALA A 809 -12.59 -27.67 -8.12
N SER A 810 -12.26 -26.47 -8.60
CA SER A 810 -11.45 -25.49 -7.88
C SER A 810 -12.19 -24.52 -6.97
N ALA A 811 -13.52 -24.35 -7.06
CA ALA A 811 -14.25 -23.38 -6.23
C ALA A 811 -14.44 -23.83 -4.75
N LEU A 812 -14.69 -25.12 -4.51
CA LEU A 812 -14.80 -25.66 -3.14
C LEU A 812 -13.42 -25.84 -2.46
N ARG A 813 -12.36 -26.03 -3.26
CA ARG A 813 -10.97 -26.01 -2.76
C ARG A 813 -10.53 -24.59 -2.42
N PHE A 814 -10.95 -23.60 -3.21
CA PHE A 814 -10.63 -22.18 -3.00
C PHE A 814 -11.01 -21.68 -1.59
N SER A 815 -12.19 -22.07 -1.07
CA SER A 815 -12.61 -21.71 0.29
C SER A 815 -11.77 -22.38 1.38
N LYS A 816 -11.37 -23.65 1.19
CA LYS A 816 -10.45 -24.35 2.10
C LYS A 816 -9.01 -23.82 2.03
N THR A 817 -8.56 -23.36 0.87
CA THR A 817 -7.21 -22.81 0.62
C THR A 817 -7.05 -21.41 1.23
N MET A 818 -8.08 -20.56 1.16
CA MET A 818 -8.14 -19.29 1.89
C MET A 818 -8.05 -19.50 3.40
N LEU A 819 -8.83 -20.45 3.94
CA LEU A 819 -8.88 -20.74 5.38
C LEU A 819 -7.64 -21.45 5.93
N SER A 820 -6.80 -22.04 5.07
CA SER A 820 -5.60 -22.81 5.47
C SER A 820 -4.27 -22.07 5.21
N GLY A 821 -4.33 -20.85 4.69
CA GLY A 821 -3.14 -20.03 4.47
C GLY A 821 -2.25 -20.46 3.30
N ASN A 822 -2.84 -20.94 2.20
CA ASN A 822 -2.12 -21.42 1.02
C ASN A 822 -2.29 -20.47 -0.20
N TRP A 823 -1.42 -20.61 -1.22
CA TRP A 823 -1.34 -19.79 -2.45
C TRP A 823 -2.69 -19.65 -3.20
N VAL A 824 -3.05 -18.40 -3.54
CA VAL A 824 -4.25 -18.02 -4.29
C VAL A 824 -3.85 -17.21 -5.52
N SER A 825 -4.49 -17.49 -6.65
CA SER A 825 -4.33 -16.74 -7.90
C SER A 825 -5.02 -15.38 -7.80
N VAL A 826 -4.27 -14.28 -7.93
CA VAL A 826 -4.82 -12.89 -7.90
C VAL A 826 -5.01 -12.32 -9.32
N GLY A 827 -4.62 -13.07 -10.35
CA GLY A 827 -4.78 -12.72 -11.76
C GLY A 827 -3.95 -13.67 -12.63
N GLU A 828 -4.10 -13.56 -13.93
CA GLU A 828 -3.41 -14.43 -14.89
C GLU A 828 -1.88 -14.26 -14.80
N GLY A 829 -1.21 -15.30 -14.31
CA GLY A 829 0.25 -15.40 -14.26
C GLY A 829 0.90 -15.18 -12.90
N LEU A 830 0.13 -14.98 -11.82
CA LEU A 830 0.70 -14.64 -10.51
C LEU A 830 -0.02 -15.29 -9.33
N PHE A 831 0.75 -16.03 -8.53
CA PHE A 831 0.29 -16.74 -7.33
C PHE A 831 0.80 -15.99 -6.09
N MET A 832 -0.10 -15.61 -5.17
CA MET A 832 0.27 -15.11 -3.84
C MET A 832 -0.49 -15.88 -2.78
N ALA A 833 0.15 -16.31 -1.69
CA ALA A 833 -0.58 -16.75 -0.51
C ALA A 833 -1.38 -15.55 0.04
N ALA A 834 -2.70 -15.69 0.14
CA ALA A 834 -3.55 -14.72 0.81
C ALA A 834 -3.04 -14.40 2.23
N THR A 835 -2.34 -15.33 2.86
CA THR A 835 -1.67 -15.18 4.16
C THR A 835 -0.41 -14.35 4.13
N ALA A 836 0.36 -14.35 3.04
CA ALA A 836 1.52 -13.47 2.86
C ALA A 836 1.06 -12.03 2.61
N PHE A 837 0.02 -11.87 1.79
CA PHE A 837 -0.66 -10.59 1.54
C PHE A 837 -1.32 -10.03 2.80
N GLU A 838 -2.06 -10.86 3.55
CA GLU A 838 -2.62 -10.47 4.83
C GLU A 838 -1.45 -10.21 5.80
N LYS A 839 -0.52 -11.11 6.09
CA LYS A 839 0.63 -10.80 6.99
C LYS A 839 1.35 -9.48 6.66
N CYS A 840 1.67 -9.19 5.40
CA CYS A 840 2.28 -7.90 4.99
C CYS A 840 1.35 -6.68 5.19
N ARG A 841 0.04 -6.83 4.97
CA ARG A 841 -0.97 -5.82 5.30
C ARG A 841 -1.26 -5.75 6.82
N TRP A 842 -0.82 -6.74 7.60
CA TRP A 842 -1.29 -7.09 8.96
C TRP A 842 -0.30 -6.75 10.08
N GLY A 843 0.51 -5.71 9.90
CA GLY A 843 0.77 -4.81 11.02
C GLY A 843 -0.52 -4.26 11.67
N MET A 844 -1.70 -4.42 11.04
CA MET A 844 -3.03 -4.08 11.57
C MET A 844 -4.11 -5.14 11.22
N GLY A 845 -4.02 -6.32 11.83
CA GLY A 845 -4.85 -7.45 11.47
C GLY A 845 -6.32 -7.43 11.89
N VAL A 846 -7.26 -7.38 10.93
CA VAL A 846 -8.70 -7.37 11.24
C VAL A 846 -9.60 -8.08 10.20
N TYR A 847 -9.20 -8.28 8.94
CA TYR A 847 -10.17 -8.67 7.90
C TYR A 847 -10.62 -10.14 7.90
N ASP A 848 -9.74 -11.14 7.96
CA ASP A 848 -10.19 -12.55 7.92
C ASP A 848 -11.02 -12.95 9.14
N GLN A 849 -10.65 -12.45 10.32
CA GLN A 849 -11.46 -12.60 11.53
C GLN A 849 -12.77 -11.80 11.44
N LEU A 850 -12.80 -10.63 10.80
CA LEU A 850 -14.04 -9.90 10.54
C LEU A 850 -14.92 -10.60 9.52
N ALA A 851 -14.39 -11.21 8.46
CA ALA A 851 -15.19 -11.87 7.44
C ALA A 851 -15.86 -13.14 7.99
N ALA A 852 -15.12 -13.97 8.74
CA ALA A 852 -15.68 -15.16 9.41
C ALA A 852 -16.69 -14.79 10.50
N ASN A 853 -16.41 -13.74 11.29
CA ASN A 853 -17.35 -13.22 12.27
C ASN A 853 -18.54 -12.51 11.63
N ALA A 854 -18.35 -11.86 10.48
CA ALA A 854 -19.39 -11.15 9.74
C ALA A 854 -20.39 -12.15 9.15
N ALA A 855 -19.96 -13.29 8.62
CA ALA A 855 -20.87 -14.33 8.15
C ALA A 855 -21.76 -14.87 9.29
N THR A 856 -21.14 -15.26 10.42
CA THR A 856 -21.86 -15.77 11.59
C THR A 856 -22.79 -14.73 12.22
N GLN A 857 -22.33 -13.48 12.35
CA GLN A 857 -23.14 -12.41 12.94
C GLN A 857 -24.17 -11.84 11.98
N ALA A 858 -23.92 -11.84 10.67
CA ALA A 858 -24.91 -11.48 9.67
C ALA A 858 -26.01 -12.53 9.61
N ALA A 859 -25.71 -13.82 9.77
CA ALA A 859 -26.72 -14.86 9.95
C ALA A 859 -27.63 -14.58 11.15
N ASN A 860 -27.05 -14.13 12.27
CA ASN A 860 -27.81 -13.75 13.47
C ASN A 860 -28.63 -12.45 13.28
N ARG A 861 -28.12 -11.49 12.50
CA ARG A 861 -28.77 -10.18 12.29
C ARG A 861 -29.82 -10.20 11.18
N TYR A 862 -29.63 -11.04 10.17
CA TYR A 862 -30.49 -11.18 9.00
C TYR A 862 -30.83 -12.66 8.78
N PRO A 863 -31.87 -13.18 9.47
CA PRO A 863 -32.34 -14.55 9.30
C PRO A 863 -32.64 -14.83 7.82
N GLY A 864 -32.07 -15.91 7.27
CA GLY A 864 -32.22 -16.27 5.86
C GLY A 864 -31.12 -15.80 4.91
N SER A 865 -30.08 -15.13 5.41
CA SER A 865 -28.85 -14.87 4.63
C SER A 865 -28.18 -16.18 4.21
N ARG A 866 -27.60 -16.23 3.00
CA ARG A 866 -26.96 -17.42 2.43
C ARG A 866 -25.60 -17.08 1.81
N ALA A 867 -24.66 -18.00 1.93
CA ALA A 867 -23.46 -18.00 1.08
C ALA A 867 -23.84 -18.43 -0.33
N GLY A 868 -23.13 -17.91 -1.32
CA GLY A 868 -23.33 -18.24 -2.72
C GLY A 868 -22.31 -17.55 -3.61
N THR A 869 -22.60 -17.52 -4.90
CA THR A 869 -21.73 -16.92 -5.92
C THR A 869 -22.50 -15.91 -6.77
N SER A 870 -21.84 -14.80 -7.12
CA SER A 870 -22.29 -13.79 -8.07
C SER A 870 -21.07 -13.29 -8.83
N GLN A 871 -21.17 -13.19 -10.16
CA GLN A 871 -20.08 -12.81 -11.07
C GLN A 871 -18.78 -13.61 -10.88
N ASN A 872 -18.92 -14.92 -10.61
CA ASN A 872 -17.82 -15.83 -10.26
C ASN A 872 -17.05 -15.48 -8.96
N SER A 873 -17.58 -14.57 -8.14
CA SER A 873 -17.05 -14.22 -6.83
C SER A 873 -17.92 -14.79 -5.70
N PRO A 874 -17.32 -15.33 -4.63
CA PRO A 874 -18.06 -15.78 -3.46
C PRO A 874 -18.63 -14.58 -2.69
N VAL A 875 -19.90 -14.67 -2.32
CA VAL A 875 -20.65 -13.58 -1.65
C VAL A 875 -21.56 -14.15 -0.59
N TYR A 876 -21.66 -13.43 0.53
CA TYR A 876 -22.72 -13.64 1.50
C TYR A 876 -23.86 -12.65 1.22
N ALA A 877 -25.08 -13.14 0.99
CA ALA A 877 -26.19 -12.31 0.54
C ALA A 877 -27.45 -12.53 1.39
N VAL A 878 -28.33 -11.53 1.44
CA VAL A 878 -29.66 -11.62 2.05
C VAL A 878 -30.73 -11.28 1.04
N GLN A 879 -31.86 -11.99 1.13
CA GLN A 879 -33.03 -11.70 0.33
C GLN A 879 -33.88 -10.62 1.01
N LYS A 880 -34.16 -9.52 0.31
CA LYS A 880 -35.12 -8.49 0.71
C LYS A 880 -36.19 -8.38 -0.37
N GLY A 881 -37.44 -8.72 -0.03
CA GLY A 881 -38.50 -8.87 -1.02
C GLY A 881 -38.16 -9.98 -2.02
N SER A 882 -38.19 -9.69 -3.31
CA SER A 882 -37.83 -10.64 -4.38
C SER A 882 -36.36 -10.58 -4.80
N LYS A 883 -35.54 -9.70 -4.19
CA LYS A 883 -34.18 -9.39 -4.66
C LYS A 883 -33.11 -9.80 -3.64
N TRP A 884 -31.96 -10.24 -4.14
CA TRP A 884 -30.79 -10.58 -3.34
C TRP A 884 -29.82 -9.41 -3.27
N TYR A 885 -29.29 -9.15 -2.08
CA TYR A 885 -28.32 -8.08 -1.84
C TYR A 885 -27.09 -8.64 -1.14
N ALA A 886 -25.91 -8.22 -1.57
CA ALA A 886 -24.67 -8.57 -0.90
C ALA A 886 -24.64 -7.97 0.52
N ILE A 887 -24.08 -8.69 1.47
CA ILE A 887 -23.77 -8.18 2.80
C ILE A 887 -22.33 -7.70 2.78
N ASP A 888 -22.13 -6.40 3.03
CA ASP A 888 -20.80 -5.83 3.16
C ASP A 888 -20.13 -6.42 4.42
N PRO A 889 -18.96 -7.09 4.28
CA PRO A 889 -18.29 -7.74 5.39
C PRO A 889 -17.77 -6.76 6.46
N ALA A 890 -17.54 -5.48 6.10
CA ALA A 890 -17.08 -4.45 7.02
C ALA A 890 -18.25 -3.84 7.82
N THR A 891 -19.31 -3.42 7.14
CA THR A 891 -20.46 -2.79 7.81
C THR A 891 -21.45 -3.80 8.39
N ARG A 892 -21.41 -5.06 7.93
CA ARG A 892 -22.39 -6.11 8.26
C ARG A 892 -23.82 -5.67 7.93
N GLN A 893 -23.98 -4.89 6.88
CA GLN A 893 -25.27 -4.41 6.37
C GLN A 893 -25.42 -4.83 4.90
N PRO A 894 -26.66 -5.03 4.41
CA PRO A 894 -26.92 -5.19 2.99
C PRO A 894 -26.49 -3.92 2.24
N ALA A 895 -25.73 -4.08 1.16
CA ALA A 895 -25.10 -3.00 0.43
C ALA A 895 -25.13 -3.24 -1.09
N GLY A 896 -25.10 -2.15 -1.85
CA GLY A 896 -25.05 -2.17 -3.31
C GLY A 896 -26.38 -2.47 -3.99
N ALA A 897 -26.29 -2.62 -5.32
CA ALA A 897 -27.43 -2.94 -6.18
C ALA A 897 -27.85 -4.42 -6.05
N PRO A 898 -29.08 -4.77 -6.46
CA PRO A 898 -29.53 -6.16 -6.50
C PRO A 898 -28.58 -7.07 -7.30
N LEU A 899 -28.28 -8.25 -6.75
CA LEU A 899 -27.51 -9.29 -7.41
C LEU A 899 -28.44 -10.10 -8.33
N GLU A 900 -28.42 -9.81 -9.62
CA GLU A 900 -29.29 -10.47 -10.61
C GLU A 900 -28.88 -11.92 -10.89
N ASP A 901 -27.60 -12.26 -10.71
CA ASP A 901 -27.01 -13.55 -11.05
C ASP A 901 -26.65 -14.41 -9.82
N PHE A 902 -27.12 -14.01 -8.63
CA PHE A 902 -26.78 -14.70 -7.38
C PHE A 902 -27.30 -16.14 -7.37
N LYS A 903 -26.38 -17.08 -7.12
CA LYS A 903 -26.66 -18.50 -6.94
C LYS A 903 -26.26 -18.89 -5.53
N ALA A 904 -27.25 -19.19 -4.70
CA ALA A 904 -27.00 -19.69 -3.35
C ALA A 904 -26.28 -21.04 -3.41
N ASP A 905 -25.32 -21.25 -2.51
CA ASP A 905 -24.72 -22.56 -2.33
C ASP A 905 -25.80 -23.51 -1.82
N SER A 906 -25.86 -24.72 -2.38
CA SER A 906 -26.70 -25.79 -1.86
C SER A 906 -26.36 -26.01 -0.39
N ALA A 907 -27.38 -26.01 0.47
CA ALA A 907 -27.20 -26.20 1.90
C ALA A 907 -26.38 -27.47 2.12
N LEU A 908 -25.26 -27.34 2.83
CA LEU A 908 -24.57 -28.50 3.40
C LEU A 908 -25.56 -29.18 4.36
N GLU A 909 -26.01 -30.37 4.00
CA GLU A 909 -26.62 -31.33 4.93
C GLU A 909 -25.60 -31.80 5.98
#